data_AF-A0A955XIB1-F1
#
_entry.id   AF-A0A955XIB1-F1
#
_cell.length_a   1.000
_cell.length_b   1.000
_cell.length_c   1.000
_cell.angle_alpha   90.00
_cell.angle_beta   90.00
_cell.angle_gamma   90.00
#
_symmetry.space_group_name_H-M   'P 1'
#
loop_
_entity.id
_entity.type
_entity.pdbx_description
1 polymer ?
#
loop_
_entity_poly.entity_id
_entity_poly.type
_entity_poly.pdbx_seq_one_letter_code
_entity_poly.pdbx_strand_id
1 'polypeptide(L)'
;IDGIASGIDTASIIDQLLSLENRQVLIFQRKIAEEELRRAAFGDLNGRLQSLRTAARGFNADDLFGNLSATSTDDSIVTVSATKSAPIGTQSVEVLQIATSHRIAAQGFVDNTATGVAAGAGTFEFRVGSGATQSIEVDSGTSLRDLAEQINAKNAGVRADIVNDGSSTNPYRLVLTSENEGTEGLISVTNNDTTLDFSNPVIEAVAADGDNAGTYTGAVSSGGAFTGAENTAFVVEIIQGGAADGTAKYRFSSDGGLTFDDNGGAGYDVTSGGPLALADGVTIEFTDDGSLLTAGDTFRIDAFNPLLDSPQDAILKVNGINITKSSNTIDDIFDGLTLNLNSASAGKTVNLTVGLTAGDITPALSAFVGAYNSAIGFLNQQFAFDPASGAAAPPLNGDAAVRQVQKELKNFVSGRLPGLGSDTVSALSELGITSNEKTGLLSLDTGKLDALLRDDPTAVERVLTSFGERLNGNFEFVRRSANSAPGVYEVEVTQARTRAEVVGTAPAEVLAANESVRVGLNTNADGGGAFVEVQVDLLAGTTPAQQVAQFNQAFADDDLDVTAFLDTSGALAFRANTYGGDYAVRISSDQASGPGTTNVGVAVRSDTGTDLEGTIGGRPARVLDGTHLKGDNGYATEGIEVIIPDDTSGSLGRVRIADGVGESLPSIIDSLSTGRGILASRTSGIDARITQLEENISRQERRTAQVEERLRRQFTNLEVTLGKLQSLGDYVSQQLAALAPAKKK
;
A
#
# COMPACT_ATOMS: atom_id res chain seq x y z
N ILE A 1 39.42 -64.25 -24.09
CA ILE A 1 39.84 -65.66 -23.97
C ILE A 1 38.77 -66.41 -24.72
N ASP A 2 39.01 -66.66 -26.02
CA ASP A 2 37.95 -67.10 -26.93
C ASP A 2 37.88 -68.63 -27.04
N GLY A 3 38.31 -69.33 -25.97
CA GLY A 3 38.19 -70.79 -25.88
C GLY A 3 38.91 -71.52 -27.01
N ILE A 4 40.09 -71.06 -27.41
CA ILE A 4 40.82 -71.53 -28.59
C ILE A 4 41.16 -73.02 -28.48
N ALA A 5 41.43 -73.52 -27.27
CA ALA A 5 41.70 -74.94 -27.01
C ALA A 5 40.44 -75.79 -26.76
N SER A 6 39.31 -75.21 -26.37
CA SER A 6 38.12 -75.99 -25.97
C SER A 6 36.97 -75.97 -26.98
N GLY A 7 36.95 -74.97 -27.89
CA GLY A 7 35.82 -74.69 -28.76
C GLY A 7 34.59 -74.11 -28.03
N ILE A 8 34.71 -73.79 -26.75
CA ILE A 8 33.63 -73.26 -25.91
C ILE A 8 33.81 -71.74 -25.77
N ASP A 9 32.75 -70.97 -26.03
CA ASP A 9 32.72 -69.53 -25.81
C ASP A 9 32.66 -69.20 -24.32
N THR A 10 33.84 -69.20 -23.68
CA THR A 10 33.96 -68.92 -22.24
C THR A 10 33.61 -67.48 -21.88
N ALA A 11 33.72 -66.53 -22.82
CA ALA A 11 33.33 -65.15 -22.58
C ALA A 11 31.81 -65.05 -22.41
N SER A 12 31.04 -65.66 -23.32
CA SER A 12 29.58 -65.73 -23.23
C SER A 12 29.08 -66.42 -21.96
N ILE A 13 29.74 -67.50 -21.52
CA ILE A 13 29.38 -68.18 -20.27
C ILE A 13 29.65 -67.32 -19.03
N ILE A 14 30.80 -66.63 -18.99
CA ILE A 14 31.11 -65.68 -17.90
C ILE A 14 30.07 -64.55 -17.87
N ASP A 15 29.72 -63.99 -19.03
CA ASP A 15 28.72 -62.92 -19.12
C ASP A 15 27.32 -63.39 -18.69
N GLN A 16 26.91 -64.60 -19.07
CA GLN A 16 25.63 -65.18 -18.62
C GLN A 16 25.61 -65.39 -17.09
N LEU A 17 26.72 -65.86 -16.49
CA LEU A 17 26.82 -66.03 -15.04
C LEU A 17 26.84 -64.67 -14.31
N LEU A 18 27.52 -63.66 -14.86
CA LEU A 18 27.52 -62.30 -14.30
C LEU A 18 26.16 -61.62 -14.45
N SER A 19 25.40 -61.91 -15.51
CA SER A 19 24.05 -61.37 -15.71
C SER A 19 23.07 -61.83 -14.61
N LEU A 20 23.24 -63.05 -14.11
CA LEU A 20 22.47 -63.58 -12.98
C LEU A 20 22.85 -62.89 -11.67
N GLU A 21 24.14 -62.65 -11.44
CA GLU A 21 24.64 -61.92 -10.25
C GLU A 21 24.21 -60.44 -10.27
N ASN A 22 24.14 -59.81 -11.45
CA ASN A 22 23.68 -58.44 -11.66
C ASN A 22 22.16 -58.26 -11.52
N ARG A 23 21.37 -59.34 -11.53
CA ARG A 23 19.92 -59.27 -11.31
C ARG A 23 19.57 -58.65 -9.96
N GLN A 24 20.39 -58.85 -8.94
CA GLN A 24 20.17 -58.28 -7.61
C GLN A 24 20.42 -56.77 -7.58
N VAL A 25 21.42 -56.29 -8.32
CA VAL A 25 21.67 -54.85 -8.52
C VAL A 25 20.47 -54.21 -9.21
N LEU A 26 19.94 -54.82 -10.27
CA LEU A 26 18.74 -54.33 -10.97
C LEU A 26 17.49 -54.29 -10.06
N ILE A 27 17.38 -55.19 -9.08
CA ILE A 27 16.30 -55.14 -8.08
C ILE A 27 16.50 -53.95 -7.15
N PHE A 28 17.72 -53.71 -6.65
CA PHE A 28 18.00 -52.56 -5.79
C PHE A 28 17.86 -51.23 -6.52
N GLN A 29 18.32 -51.13 -7.77
CA GLN A 29 18.12 -49.94 -8.61
C GLN A 29 16.64 -49.63 -8.82
N ARG A 30 15.81 -50.64 -9.08
CA ARG A 30 14.35 -50.45 -9.16
C ARG A 30 13.76 -49.95 -7.84
N LYS A 31 14.20 -50.50 -6.71
CA LYS A 31 13.76 -50.03 -5.38
C LYS A 31 14.20 -48.59 -5.09
N ILE A 32 15.41 -48.20 -5.50
CA ILE A 32 15.89 -46.82 -5.39
C ILE A 32 14.97 -45.92 -6.20
N ALA A 33 14.70 -46.25 -7.47
CA ALA A 33 13.80 -45.46 -8.31
C ALA A 33 12.39 -45.33 -7.70
N GLU A 34 11.85 -46.38 -7.08
CA GLU A 34 10.57 -46.34 -6.35
C GLU A 34 10.61 -45.41 -5.13
N GLU A 35 11.67 -45.47 -4.31
CA GLU A 35 11.83 -44.59 -3.15
C GLU A 35 12.14 -43.13 -3.55
N GLU A 36 12.85 -42.90 -4.66
CA GLU A 36 13.07 -41.56 -5.23
C GLU A 36 11.76 -40.92 -5.71
N LEU A 37 10.87 -41.68 -6.35
CA LEU A 37 9.53 -41.20 -6.71
C LEU A 37 8.71 -40.83 -5.47
N ARG A 38 8.82 -41.61 -4.38
CA ARG A 38 8.18 -41.28 -3.09
C ARG A 38 8.77 -40.02 -2.46
N ARG A 39 10.10 -39.90 -2.46
CA ARG A 39 10.80 -38.71 -1.96
C ARG A 39 10.36 -37.46 -2.73
N ALA A 40 10.30 -37.54 -4.06
CA ALA A 40 9.81 -36.45 -4.91
C ALA A 40 8.35 -36.10 -4.60
N ALA A 41 7.47 -37.10 -4.41
CA ALA A 41 6.07 -36.88 -4.06
C ALA A 41 5.89 -36.24 -2.66
N PHE A 42 6.68 -36.62 -1.66
CA PHE A 42 6.71 -35.93 -0.35
C PHE A 42 7.28 -34.52 -0.47
N GLY A 43 8.27 -34.30 -1.35
CA GLY A 43 8.78 -32.97 -1.69
C GLY A 43 7.70 -32.06 -2.28
N ASP A 44 6.90 -32.55 -3.24
CA ASP A 44 5.78 -31.80 -3.82
C ASP A 44 4.70 -31.51 -2.77
N LEU A 45 4.34 -32.50 -1.93
CA LEU A 45 3.42 -32.29 -0.81
C LEU A 45 3.93 -31.20 0.13
N ASN A 46 5.20 -31.25 0.54
CA ASN A 46 5.79 -30.24 1.40
C ASN A 46 5.77 -28.85 0.73
N GLY A 47 6.12 -28.75 -0.56
CA GLY A 47 6.03 -27.51 -1.32
C GLY A 47 4.62 -26.91 -1.31
N ARG A 48 3.59 -27.73 -1.57
CA ARG A 48 2.19 -27.30 -1.52
C ARG A 48 1.73 -26.89 -0.12
N LEU A 49 2.16 -27.59 0.92
CA LEU A 49 1.88 -27.22 2.30
C LEU A 49 2.58 -25.92 2.70
N GLN A 50 3.81 -25.67 2.25
CA GLN A 50 4.47 -24.38 2.48
C GLN A 50 3.75 -23.24 1.74
N SER A 51 3.30 -23.45 0.50
CA SER A 51 2.48 -22.45 -0.20
C SER A 51 1.17 -22.15 0.53
N LEU A 52 0.49 -23.19 1.06
CA LEU A 52 -0.72 -23.03 1.88
C LEU A 52 -0.42 -22.28 3.18
N ARG A 53 0.67 -22.61 3.86
CA ARG A 53 1.14 -21.91 5.06
C ARG A 53 1.39 -20.44 4.78
N THR A 54 2.08 -20.11 3.69
CA THR A 54 2.36 -18.72 3.29
C THR A 54 1.07 -17.97 2.99
N ALA A 55 0.15 -18.57 2.23
CA ALA A 55 -1.15 -17.95 1.93
C ALA A 55 -1.96 -17.67 3.20
N ALA A 56 -1.96 -18.60 4.17
CA ALA A 56 -2.61 -18.38 5.46
C ALA A 56 -1.92 -17.27 6.27
N ARG A 57 -0.58 -17.30 6.41
CA ARG A 57 0.16 -16.25 7.14
C ARG A 57 -0.03 -14.86 6.58
N GLY A 58 -0.24 -14.74 5.27
CA GLY A 58 -0.55 -13.48 4.62
C GLY A 58 -1.79 -12.78 5.19
N PHE A 59 -2.68 -13.50 5.89
CA PHE A 59 -3.79 -12.87 6.58
C PHE A 59 -3.38 -11.98 7.76
N ASN A 60 -2.24 -12.23 8.40
CA ASN A 60 -1.73 -11.39 9.49
C ASN A 60 -0.95 -10.16 9.00
N ALA A 61 -1.05 -9.79 7.72
CA ALA A 61 -0.39 -8.60 7.20
C ALA A 61 -1.17 -7.32 7.58
N ASP A 62 -0.46 -6.33 8.11
CA ASP A 62 -1.05 -5.08 8.65
C ASP A 62 -1.82 -4.25 7.62
N ASP A 63 -1.54 -4.43 6.33
CA ASP A 63 -2.20 -3.75 5.22
C ASP A 63 -3.53 -4.39 4.81
N LEU A 64 -3.72 -5.69 5.09
CA LEU A 64 -4.89 -6.44 4.61
C LEU A 64 -6.22 -5.93 5.17
N PHE A 65 -6.24 -5.49 6.42
CA PHE A 65 -7.43 -4.95 7.10
C PHE A 65 -7.36 -3.44 7.34
N GLY A 66 -6.27 -2.79 6.93
CA GLY A 66 -6.03 -1.38 7.19
C GLY A 66 -6.44 -0.44 6.06
N ASN A 67 -6.77 -0.94 4.87
CA ASN A 67 -7.09 -0.11 3.70
C ASN A 67 -8.59 0.24 3.66
N LEU A 68 -8.90 1.54 3.50
CA LEU A 68 -10.27 2.03 3.27
C LEU A 68 -10.55 2.15 1.78
N SER A 69 -11.79 1.88 1.37
CA SER A 69 -12.32 2.13 0.04
C SER A 69 -13.30 3.27 0.13
N ALA A 70 -13.35 4.06 -0.92
CA ALA A 70 -14.40 5.04 -1.11
C ALA A 70 -15.11 4.73 -2.42
N THR A 71 -16.43 4.76 -2.40
CA THR A 71 -17.28 4.49 -3.56
C THR A 71 -18.23 5.66 -3.76
N SER A 72 -18.51 6.01 -5.01
CA SER A 72 -19.51 7.02 -5.36
C SER A 72 -20.75 6.33 -5.91
N THR A 73 -21.93 6.87 -5.63
CA THR A 73 -23.15 6.43 -6.32
C THR A 73 -23.21 6.91 -7.78
N ASP A 74 -22.37 7.88 -8.19
CA ASP A 74 -22.30 8.38 -9.57
C ASP A 74 -20.91 8.98 -9.90
N ASP A 75 -20.03 8.13 -10.46
CA ASP A 75 -18.68 8.50 -10.87
C ASP A 75 -18.63 9.52 -12.03
N SER A 76 -19.72 9.69 -12.79
CA SER A 76 -19.76 10.69 -13.87
C SER A 76 -19.81 12.14 -13.35
N ILE A 77 -20.21 12.31 -12.07
CA ILE A 77 -20.27 13.60 -11.39
C ILE A 77 -19.06 13.77 -10.48
N VAL A 78 -18.80 12.79 -9.61
CA VAL A 78 -17.69 12.85 -8.66
C VAL A 78 -17.15 11.45 -8.40
N THR A 79 -15.83 11.32 -8.47
CA THR A 79 -15.10 10.14 -8.00
C THR A 79 -14.44 10.45 -6.68
N VAL A 80 -14.18 9.41 -5.88
CA VAL A 80 -13.61 9.55 -4.54
C VAL A 80 -12.56 8.47 -4.29
N SER A 81 -11.50 8.85 -3.58
CA SER A 81 -10.51 7.91 -3.05
C SER A 81 -10.26 8.20 -1.58
N ALA A 82 -9.91 7.16 -0.82
CA ALA A 82 -9.67 7.24 0.62
C ALA A 82 -8.32 6.63 0.98
N THR A 83 -7.68 7.24 1.97
CA THR A 83 -6.51 6.69 2.68
C THR A 83 -6.95 6.19 4.06
N LYS A 84 -6.02 5.66 4.86
CA LYS A 84 -6.31 5.10 6.18
C LYS A 84 -6.81 6.12 7.21
N SER A 85 -6.54 7.42 7.01
CA SER A 85 -7.04 8.49 7.88
C SER A 85 -8.47 8.92 7.56
N ALA A 86 -9.05 8.44 6.45
CA ALA A 86 -10.38 8.85 6.02
C ALA A 86 -11.47 8.50 7.04
N PRO A 87 -12.41 9.42 7.32
CA PRO A 87 -13.54 9.10 8.19
C PRO A 87 -14.46 8.08 7.52
N ILE A 88 -14.66 6.94 8.18
CA ILE A 88 -15.60 5.89 7.75
C ILE A 88 -17.04 6.41 7.82
N GLY A 89 -17.84 6.12 6.79
CA GLY A 89 -19.25 6.48 6.71
C GLY A 89 -19.67 6.99 5.34
N THR A 90 -20.93 7.40 5.25
CA THR A 90 -21.49 7.98 4.02
C THR A 90 -21.52 9.51 4.12
N GLN A 91 -21.01 10.17 3.09
CA GLN A 91 -21.02 11.62 2.91
C GLN A 91 -21.89 11.98 1.71
N SER A 92 -22.78 12.96 1.84
CA SER A 92 -23.60 13.43 0.72
C SER A 92 -22.94 14.61 0.01
N VAL A 93 -22.77 14.54 -1.30
CA VAL A 93 -22.14 15.57 -2.13
C VAL A 93 -23.08 16.03 -3.25
N GLU A 94 -23.16 17.33 -3.47
CA GLU A 94 -23.86 17.95 -4.61
C GLU A 94 -22.89 18.90 -5.30
N VAL A 95 -22.56 18.66 -6.58
CA VAL A 95 -21.65 19.54 -7.35
C VAL A 95 -22.46 20.58 -8.09
N LEU A 96 -22.32 21.85 -7.72
CA LEU A 96 -23.07 22.96 -8.33
C LEU A 96 -22.33 23.58 -9.51
N GLN A 97 -21.00 23.62 -9.43
CA GLN A 97 -20.12 24.23 -10.42
C GLN A 97 -18.74 23.56 -10.35
N ILE A 98 -18.10 23.40 -11.51
CA ILE A 98 -16.70 22.92 -11.61
C ILE A 98 -15.75 24.10 -11.77
N ALA A 99 -14.53 23.93 -11.31
CA ALA A 99 -13.48 24.91 -11.50
C ALA A 99 -13.04 24.94 -12.99
N THR A 100 -12.71 26.13 -13.49
CA THR A 100 -12.15 26.33 -14.84
C THR A 100 -10.84 27.12 -14.74
N SER A 101 -9.91 26.87 -15.67
CA SER A 101 -8.65 27.62 -15.75
C SER A 101 -8.82 28.91 -16.55
N HIS A 102 -8.09 29.97 -16.18
CA HIS A 102 -8.04 31.21 -16.96
C HIS A 102 -7.29 30.99 -18.27
N ARG A 103 -7.88 31.44 -19.39
CA ARG A 103 -7.21 31.48 -20.69
C ARG A 103 -7.38 32.86 -21.32
N ILE A 104 -6.25 33.46 -21.66
CA ILE A 104 -6.20 34.73 -22.41
C ILE A 104 -5.32 34.57 -23.64
N ALA A 105 -5.59 35.36 -24.67
CA ALA A 105 -4.82 35.35 -25.89
C ALA A 105 -4.52 36.78 -26.34
N ALA A 106 -3.30 36.99 -26.83
CA ALA A 106 -2.94 38.25 -27.46
C ALA A 106 -3.72 38.44 -28.76
N GLN A 107 -3.88 39.70 -29.17
CA GLN A 107 -4.23 40.04 -30.54
C GLN A 107 -3.24 39.43 -31.55
N GLY A 108 -3.68 39.33 -32.80
CA GLY A 108 -2.91 38.72 -33.88
C GLY A 108 -1.56 39.40 -34.08
N PHE A 109 -0.56 38.59 -34.46
CA PHE A 109 0.79 39.01 -34.78
C PHE A 109 1.23 38.42 -36.13
N VAL A 110 2.08 39.17 -36.83
CA VAL A 110 2.40 38.94 -38.26
C VAL A 110 3.12 37.61 -38.52
N ASP A 111 4.05 37.22 -37.66
CA ASP A 111 4.81 35.97 -37.76
C ASP A 111 5.28 35.52 -36.37
N ASN A 112 5.76 34.29 -36.24
CA ASN A 112 6.16 33.77 -34.92
C ASN A 112 7.67 33.74 -34.64
N THR A 113 8.54 34.10 -35.59
CA THR A 113 9.99 33.82 -35.49
C THR A 113 10.92 34.90 -36.05
N ALA A 114 10.43 35.76 -36.94
CA ALA A 114 11.22 36.74 -37.67
C ALA A 114 11.04 38.17 -37.14
N THR A 115 9.83 38.56 -36.72
CA THR A 115 9.54 39.90 -36.20
C THR A 115 9.62 39.94 -34.68
N GLY A 116 10.32 40.95 -34.15
CA GLY A 116 10.42 41.19 -32.71
C GLY A 116 9.10 41.70 -32.13
N VAL A 117 8.69 41.18 -30.96
CA VAL A 117 7.44 41.57 -30.28
C VAL A 117 7.55 42.89 -29.53
N ALA A 118 8.75 43.47 -29.39
CA ALA A 118 8.97 44.76 -28.74
C ALA A 118 9.71 45.72 -29.68
N ALA A 119 9.47 47.03 -29.52
CA ALA A 119 10.16 48.06 -30.31
C ALA A 119 11.58 48.37 -29.80
N GLY A 120 11.90 47.96 -28.56
CA GLY A 120 13.17 48.20 -27.89
C GLY A 120 13.24 47.41 -26.58
N ALA A 121 14.29 47.61 -25.78
CA ALA A 121 14.46 46.92 -24.51
C ALA A 121 13.33 47.29 -23.51
N GLY A 122 12.75 46.27 -22.89
CA GLY A 122 11.65 46.39 -21.93
C GLY A 122 11.37 45.08 -21.22
N THR A 123 10.20 44.99 -20.59
CA THR A 123 9.79 43.79 -19.85
C THR A 123 8.33 43.40 -20.14
N PHE A 124 8.10 42.09 -20.17
CA PHE A 124 6.77 41.49 -20.08
C PHE A 124 6.63 40.85 -18.70
N GLU A 125 5.70 41.37 -17.91
CA GLU A 125 5.47 40.91 -16.54
C GLU A 125 4.07 40.37 -16.34
N PHE A 126 3.97 39.21 -15.69
CA PHE A 126 2.70 38.58 -15.37
C PHE A 126 2.74 37.92 -13.99
N ARG A 127 1.57 37.66 -13.41
CA ARG A 127 1.41 36.85 -12.21
C ARG A 127 0.18 35.95 -12.34
N VAL A 128 0.14 34.87 -11.58
CA VAL A 128 -1.01 33.96 -11.47
C VAL A 128 -1.58 34.04 -10.06
N GLY A 129 -2.86 34.40 -9.94
CA GLY A 129 -3.53 34.55 -8.66
C GLY A 129 -2.80 35.50 -7.72
N SER A 130 -2.50 35.03 -6.51
CA SER A 130 -1.72 35.74 -5.48
C SER A 130 -0.21 35.47 -5.55
N GLY A 131 0.26 34.75 -6.57
CA GLY A 131 1.66 34.38 -6.76
C GLY A 131 2.58 35.58 -7.07
N ALA A 132 3.89 35.30 -7.06
CA ALA A 132 4.91 36.30 -7.36
C ALA A 132 4.88 36.74 -8.83
N THR A 133 5.11 38.04 -9.08
CA THR A 133 5.28 38.58 -10.42
C THR A 133 6.52 37.98 -11.09
N GLN A 134 6.30 37.45 -12.28
CA GLN A 134 7.34 36.96 -13.19
C GLN A 134 7.68 38.05 -14.17
N SER A 135 8.98 38.26 -14.38
CA SER A 135 9.50 39.26 -15.30
C SER A 135 10.34 38.60 -16.40
N ILE A 136 10.05 38.97 -17.64
CA ILE A 136 10.72 38.50 -18.86
C ILE A 136 11.27 39.72 -19.59
N GLU A 137 12.57 39.73 -19.82
CA GLU A 137 13.20 40.79 -20.62
C GLU A 137 12.88 40.57 -22.10
N VAL A 138 12.49 41.65 -22.78
CA VAL A 138 12.19 41.66 -24.20
C VAL A 138 12.96 42.78 -24.89
N ASP A 139 13.30 42.58 -26.14
CA ASP A 139 13.93 43.58 -27.00
C ASP A 139 13.43 43.48 -28.45
N SER A 140 14.01 44.30 -29.33
CA SER A 140 13.66 44.32 -30.76
C SER A 140 13.97 43.03 -31.52
N GLY A 141 14.76 42.11 -30.95
CA GLY A 141 15.09 40.81 -31.52
C GLY A 141 14.25 39.65 -30.95
N THR A 142 13.50 39.87 -29.87
CA THR A 142 12.73 38.82 -29.20
C THR A 142 11.49 38.46 -30.01
N SER A 143 11.44 37.26 -30.61
CA SER A 143 10.28 36.83 -31.40
C SER A 143 9.11 36.34 -30.53
N LEU A 144 7.93 36.14 -31.13
CA LEU A 144 6.77 35.58 -30.43
C LEU A 144 7.05 34.19 -29.85
N ARG A 145 7.81 33.38 -30.61
CA ARG A 145 8.29 32.06 -30.17
C ARG A 145 9.24 32.18 -28.99
N ASP A 146 10.19 33.10 -29.04
CA ASP A 146 11.13 33.29 -27.94
C ASP A 146 10.40 33.71 -26.66
N LEU A 147 9.42 34.61 -26.76
CA LEU A 147 8.60 35.01 -25.62
C LEU A 147 7.81 33.82 -25.04
N ALA A 148 7.17 33.01 -25.89
CA ALA A 148 6.43 31.82 -25.43
C ALA A 148 7.34 30.80 -24.74
N GLU A 149 8.52 30.52 -25.31
CA GLU A 149 9.52 29.63 -24.72
C GLU A 149 10.04 30.18 -23.38
N GLN A 150 10.29 31.48 -23.28
CA GLN A 150 10.72 32.14 -22.05
C GLN A 150 9.65 32.12 -20.95
N ILE A 151 8.37 32.30 -21.30
CA ILE A 151 7.24 32.17 -20.35
C ILE A 151 7.19 30.74 -19.81
N ASN A 152 7.19 29.74 -20.70
CA ASN A 152 7.17 28.32 -20.29
C ASN A 152 8.38 27.96 -19.44
N ALA A 153 9.57 28.51 -19.74
CA ALA A 153 10.79 28.26 -18.96
C ALA A 153 10.72 28.79 -17.52
N LYS A 154 9.84 29.75 -17.21
CA LYS A 154 9.65 30.22 -15.83
C LYS A 154 8.97 29.17 -14.93
N ASN A 155 8.23 28.21 -15.49
CA ASN A 155 7.43 27.23 -14.75
C ASN A 155 6.57 27.88 -13.65
N ALA A 156 5.91 28.98 -13.99
CA ALA A 156 5.21 29.84 -13.02
C ALA A 156 3.68 29.70 -13.06
N GLY A 157 3.18 28.48 -13.34
CA GLY A 157 1.75 28.18 -13.39
C GLY A 157 1.03 28.73 -14.62
N VAL A 158 1.76 29.10 -15.68
CA VAL A 158 1.22 29.51 -16.98
C VAL A 158 1.92 28.73 -18.08
N ARG A 159 1.13 28.17 -18.98
CA ARG A 159 1.56 27.60 -20.25
C ARG A 159 1.29 28.58 -21.39
N ALA A 160 2.30 28.87 -22.19
CA ALA A 160 2.23 29.72 -23.36
C ALA A 160 2.27 28.89 -24.64
N ASP A 161 1.29 29.10 -25.53
CA ASP A 161 1.19 28.47 -26.84
C ASP A 161 1.04 29.51 -27.95
N ILE A 162 1.44 29.16 -29.16
CA ILE A 162 1.18 29.99 -30.34
C ILE A 162 0.16 29.29 -31.22
N VAL A 163 -0.97 29.95 -31.45
CA VAL A 163 -2.03 29.47 -32.34
C VAL A 163 -1.97 30.26 -33.64
N ASN A 164 -2.01 29.55 -34.77
CA ASN A 164 -2.25 30.17 -36.07
C ASN A 164 -3.77 30.14 -36.34
N ASP A 165 -4.41 31.29 -36.35
CA ASP A 165 -5.86 31.43 -36.54
C ASP A 165 -6.29 31.50 -38.02
N GLY A 166 -5.33 31.58 -38.95
CA GLY A 166 -5.57 31.66 -40.38
C GLY A 166 -5.93 33.05 -40.90
N SER A 167 -5.87 34.10 -40.08
CA SER A 167 -6.11 35.47 -40.53
C SER A 167 -5.04 35.94 -41.53
N SER A 168 -5.43 36.84 -42.45
CA SER A 168 -4.61 37.19 -43.62
C SER A 168 -3.43 38.11 -43.32
N THR A 169 -3.53 38.94 -42.27
CA THR A 169 -2.53 39.97 -41.92
C THR A 169 -1.71 39.57 -40.70
N ASN A 170 -2.37 39.03 -39.66
CA ASN A 170 -1.77 38.80 -38.35
C ASN A 170 -2.15 37.41 -37.78
N PRO A 171 -1.76 36.30 -38.46
CA PRO A 171 -2.28 34.96 -38.18
C PRO A 171 -1.89 34.36 -36.82
N TYR A 172 -0.85 34.86 -36.15
CA TYR A 172 -0.31 34.18 -34.97
C TYR A 172 -0.74 34.86 -33.66
N ARG A 173 -1.32 34.10 -32.74
CA ARG A 173 -1.73 34.60 -31.40
C ARG A 173 -0.99 33.83 -30.31
N LEU A 174 -0.44 34.57 -29.34
CA LEU A 174 0.11 34.00 -28.11
C LEU A 174 -1.02 33.75 -27.12
N VAL A 175 -1.27 32.50 -26.78
CA VAL A 175 -2.28 32.06 -25.82
C VAL A 175 -1.60 31.71 -24.51
N LEU A 176 -2.03 32.33 -23.42
CA LEU A 176 -1.61 32.02 -22.06
C LEU A 176 -2.72 31.26 -21.35
N THR A 177 -2.41 30.05 -20.91
CA THR A 177 -3.32 29.17 -20.18
C THR A 177 -2.80 28.96 -18.78
N SER A 178 -3.63 29.20 -17.77
CA SER A 178 -3.27 28.90 -16.39
C SER A 178 -3.22 27.40 -16.18
N GLU A 179 -2.16 26.91 -15.55
CA GLU A 179 -2.05 25.52 -15.10
C GLU A 179 -2.87 25.28 -13.83
N ASN A 180 -3.23 26.36 -13.12
CA ASN A 180 -4.14 26.33 -11.98
C ASN A 180 -5.57 26.60 -12.44
N GLU A 181 -6.50 25.86 -11.87
CA GLU A 181 -7.94 26.10 -12.00
C GLU A 181 -8.39 27.17 -10.99
N GLY A 182 -9.63 27.64 -11.13
CA GLY A 182 -10.20 28.54 -10.16
C GLY A 182 -9.67 29.95 -10.26
N THR A 183 -10.18 30.83 -9.39
CA THR A 183 -9.76 32.22 -9.26
C THR A 183 -8.27 32.35 -8.91
N GLU A 184 -7.69 31.34 -8.28
CA GLU A 184 -6.24 31.23 -8.06
C GLU A 184 -5.44 31.10 -9.36
N GLY A 185 -6.06 30.61 -10.43
CA GLY A 185 -5.51 30.57 -11.78
C GLY A 185 -5.60 31.88 -12.57
N LEU A 186 -6.03 32.99 -11.97
CA LEU A 186 -6.15 34.26 -12.67
C LEU A 186 -4.77 34.79 -13.13
N ILE A 187 -4.46 34.64 -14.41
CA ILE A 187 -3.36 35.35 -15.08
C ILE A 187 -3.64 36.86 -15.10
N SER A 188 -2.72 37.66 -14.58
CA SER A 188 -2.71 39.12 -14.69
C SER A 188 -1.41 39.57 -15.34
N VAL A 189 -1.49 40.23 -16.50
CA VAL A 189 -0.35 40.92 -17.11
C VAL A 189 -0.18 42.26 -16.40
N THR A 190 0.90 42.41 -15.63
CA THR A 190 1.12 43.57 -14.75
C THR A 190 1.98 44.65 -15.40
N ASN A 191 2.85 44.27 -16.32
CA ASN A 191 3.57 45.18 -17.21
C ASN A 191 3.71 44.56 -18.60
N ASN A 192 3.61 45.37 -19.64
CA ASN A 192 3.71 44.89 -21.00
C ASN A 192 4.36 45.94 -21.90
N ASP A 193 5.69 45.87 -22.04
CA ASP A 193 6.46 46.71 -22.96
C ASP A 193 6.53 46.13 -24.38
N THR A 194 5.78 45.06 -24.66
CA THR A 194 5.63 44.49 -26.01
C THR A 194 4.53 45.21 -26.79
N THR A 195 4.39 44.90 -28.08
CA THR A 195 3.28 45.37 -28.92
C THR A 195 2.05 44.45 -28.85
N LEU A 196 2.10 43.36 -28.08
CA LEU A 196 0.98 42.44 -27.93
C LEU A 196 -0.09 43.04 -27.03
N ASP A 197 -1.36 42.81 -27.35
CA ASP A 197 -2.49 43.29 -26.54
C ASP A 197 -3.33 42.11 -26.03
N PHE A 198 -3.47 42.01 -24.72
CA PHE A 198 -4.21 40.97 -24.01
C PHE A 198 -5.50 41.48 -23.34
N SER A 199 -5.85 42.76 -23.55
CA SER A 199 -6.90 43.44 -22.77
C SER A 199 -8.01 43.98 -23.65
N ASN A 200 -7.72 44.46 -24.85
CA ASN A 200 -8.72 45.10 -25.69
C ASN A 200 -9.24 44.16 -26.78
N PRO A 201 -10.58 44.02 -26.92
CA PRO A 201 -11.18 43.40 -28.08
C PRO A 201 -10.83 44.13 -29.38
N VAL A 202 -10.69 43.39 -30.48
CA VAL A 202 -10.37 43.93 -31.81
C VAL A 202 -11.34 43.39 -32.86
N ILE A 203 -11.66 44.24 -33.84
CA ILE A 203 -12.39 43.86 -35.04
C ILE A 203 -11.38 43.81 -36.18
N GLU A 204 -11.21 42.63 -36.77
CA GLU A 204 -10.28 42.41 -37.87
C GLU A 204 -10.81 43.02 -39.18
N ALA A 205 -9.90 43.26 -40.12
CA ALA A 205 -10.26 43.77 -41.44
C ALA A 205 -11.20 42.79 -42.18
N VAL A 206 -12.09 43.34 -43.00
CA VAL A 206 -13.01 42.56 -43.82
C VAL A 206 -12.22 41.66 -44.78
N ALA A 207 -12.49 40.37 -44.73
CA ALA A 207 -12.04 39.39 -45.72
C ALA A 207 -13.19 39.12 -46.71
N ALA A 208 -13.01 39.51 -47.96
CA ALA A 208 -13.87 39.09 -49.06
C ALA A 208 -13.61 37.62 -49.37
N ASP A 209 -14.66 36.79 -49.47
CA ASP A 209 -14.49 35.41 -49.92
C ASP A 209 -14.21 35.38 -51.44
N GLY A 210 -13.45 34.37 -51.89
CA GLY A 210 -12.89 34.24 -53.23
C GLY A 210 -13.92 34.07 -54.36
N ASP A 211 -15.20 33.94 -54.03
CA ASP A 211 -16.33 33.89 -54.97
C ASP A 211 -17.00 35.25 -55.20
N ASN A 212 -16.45 36.35 -54.64
CA ASN A 212 -16.78 37.71 -55.06
C ASN A 212 -16.38 37.87 -56.54
N ALA A 213 -17.29 37.48 -57.45
CA ALA A 213 -17.14 37.65 -58.87
C ALA A 213 -16.79 39.12 -59.10
N GLY A 214 -15.54 39.39 -59.52
CA GLY A 214 -14.82 40.68 -59.40
C GLY A 214 -15.48 41.89 -60.07
N THR A 215 -16.68 42.24 -59.62
CA THR A 215 -17.56 43.25 -60.18
C THR A 215 -17.76 44.41 -59.22
N TYR A 216 -17.66 44.19 -57.91
CA TYR A 216 -17.58 45.26 -56.92
C TYR A 216 -16.11 45.61 -56.64
N THR A 217 -15.73 46.84 -56.97
CA THR A 217 -14.37 47.38 -56.77
C THR A 217 -14.29 48.42 -55.65
N GLY A 218 -15.43 48.72 -55.02
CA GLY A 218 -15.49 49.60 -53.87
C GLY A 218 -14.75 49.02 -52.67
N ALA A 219 -14.24 49.89 -51.81
CA ALA A 219 -13.67 49.48 -50.53
C ALA A 219 -14.77 49.00 -49.59
N VAL A 220 -14.52 47.88 -48.93
CA VAL A 220 -15.33 47.38 -47.81
C VAL A 220 -14.46 47.41 -46.57
N SER A 221 -14.98 47.98 -45.48
CA SER A 221 -14.25 48.10 -44.23
C SER A 221 -15.12 47.71 -43.05
N SER A 222 -14.48 47.24 -41.98
CA SER A 222 -15.09 46.90 -40.71
C SER A 222 -14.76 47.99 -39.69
N GLY A 223 -15.60 48.14 -38.67
CA GLY A 223 -15.42 49.14 -37.62
C GLY A 223 -16.34 48.90 -36.43
N GLY A 224 -16.42 49.90 -35.56
CA GLY A 224 -17.19 49.82 -34.32
C GLY A 224 -16.34 49.42 -33.11
N ALA A 225 -16.99 48.95 -32.05
CA ALA A 225 -16.33 48.50 -30.82
C ALA A 225 -16.96 47.17 -30.40
N PHE A 226 -16.18 46.10 -30.45
CA PHE A 226 -16.68 44.77 -30.15
C PHE A 226 -17.01 44.63 -28.65
N THR A 227 -18.22 44.19 -28.35
CA THR A 227 -18.75 44.02 -26.99
C THR A 227 -19.17 42.58 -26.69
N GLY A 228 -18.91 41.66 -27.63
CA GLY A 228 -19.20 40.23 -27.45
C GLY A 228 -18.31 39.59 -26.40
N ALA A 229 -18.86 38.60 -25.70
CA ALA A 229 -18.15 37.87 -24.65
C ALA A 229 -17.20 36.81 -25.21
N GLU A 230 -17.44 36.31 -26.43
CA GLU A 230 -16.67 35.27 -27.08
C GLU A 230 -16.12 35.78 -28.43
N ASN A 231 -15.14 35.06 -28.99
CA ASN A 231 -14.68 35.34 -30.34
C ASN A 231 -15.79 35.01 -31.35
N THR A 232 -16.05 35.91 -32.29
CA THR A 232 -17.18 35.80 -33.20
C THR A 232 -16.77 36.06 -34.64
N ALA A 233 -17.19 35.16 -35.54
CA ALA A 233 -17.03 35.33 -36.97
C ALA A 233 -18.35 35.83 -37.57
N PHE A 234 -18.35 37.07 -38.04
CA PHE A 234 -19.48 37.65 -38.74
C PHE A 234 -19.38 37.35 -40.23
N VAL A 235 -20.50 36.96 -40.83
CA VAL A 235 -20.62 36.77 -42.28
C VAL A 235 -21.74 37.65 -42.78
N VAL A 236 -21.42 38.60 -43.65
CA VAL A 236 -22.38 39.44 -44.35
C VAL A 236 -22.55 38.87 -45.75
N GLU A 237 -23.79 38.54 -46.11
CA GLU A 237 -24.13 38.00 -47.43
C GLU A 237 -25.09 38.95 -48.14
N ILE A 238 -24.77 39.30 -49.39
CA ILE A 238 -25.65 40.07 -50.25
C ILE A 238 -26.76 39.14 -50.76
N ILE A 239 -28.01 39.44 -50.42
CA ILE A 239 -29.19 38.65 -50.84
C ILE A 239 -29.89 39.25 -52.05
N GLN A 240 -29.66 40.53 -52.32
CA GLN A 240 -30.13 41.22 -53.51
C GLN A 240 -29.02 42.14 -54.02
N GLY A 241 -28.59 41.95 -55.27
CA GLY A 241 -27.56 42.77 -55.91
C GLY A 241 -28.03 44.17 -56.28
N GLY A 242 -27.10 45.11 -56.41
CA GLY A 242 -27.36 46.53 -56.64
C GLY A 242 -26.14 47.40 -56.33
N ALA A 243 -26.29 48.72 -56.45
CA ALA A 243 -25.29 49.67 -55.99
C ALA A 243 -25.38 49.84 -54.46
N ALA A 244 -24.31 50.35 -53.85
CA ALA A 244 -24.28 50.71 -52.43
C ALA A 244 -25.01 52.05 -52.17
N ASP A 245 -26.21 52.22 -52.70
CA ASP A 245 -27.06 53.42 -52.61
C ASP A 245 -28.45 53.11 -51.98
N GLY A 246 -28.60 51.92 -51.41
CA GLY A 246 -29.85 51.36 -50.88
C GLY A 246 -30.57 50.41 -51.83
N THR A 247 -30.04 50.17 -53.05
CA THR A 247 -30.61 49.19 -53.98
C THR A 247 -30.18 47.75 -53.70
N ALA A 248 -28.95 47.54 -53.20
CA ALA A 248 -28.48 46.25 -52.71
C ALA A 248 -28.99 45.97 -51.28
N LYS A 249 -29.23 44.70 -50.97
CA LYS A 249 -29.64 44.24 -49.63
C LYS A 249 -28.74 43.12 -49.12
N TYR A 250 -28.47 43.13 -47.81
CA TYR A 250 -27.68 42.13 -47.13
C TYR A 250 -28.46 41.45 -45.99
N ARG A 251 -27.96 40.29 -45.58
CA ARG A 251 -28.24 39.63 -44.29
C ARG A 251 -26.91 39.37 -43.59
N PHE A 252 -26.91 39.14 -42.29
CA PHE A 252 -25.67 38.85 -41.58
C PHE A 252 -25.81 37.69 -40.58
N SER A 253 -24.72 37.02 -40.32
CA SER A 253 -24.58 35.94 -39.34
C SER A 253 -23.57 36.35 -38.26
N SER A 254 -23.77 35.85 -37.05
CA SER A 254 -22.85 35.97 -35.90
C SER A 254 -22.33 34.60 -35.43
N ASP A 255 -22.51 33.55 -36.21
CA ASP A 255 -22.08 32.18 -35.88
C ASP A 255 -21.26 31.54 -37.02
N GLY A 256 -20.56 32.38 -37.79
CA GLY A 256 -19.74 31.93 -38.92
C GLY A 256 -20.52 31.48 -40.14
N GLY A 257 -21.79 31.91 -40.29
CA GLY A 257 -22.64 31.63 -41.44
C GLY A 257 -23.59 30.44 -41.28
N LEU A 258 -23.78 29.92 -40.06
CA LEU A 258 -24.71 28.81 -39.81
C LEU A 258 -26.16 29.31 -39.74
N THR A 259 -26.37 30.47 -39.10
CA THR A 259 -27.66 31.16 -39.02
C THR A 259 -27.52 32.62 -39.42
N PHE A 260 -28.52 33.16 -40.10
CA PHE A 260 -28.53 34.54 -40.58
C PHE A 260 -29.74 35.31 -40.03
N ASP A 261 -29.48 36.53 -39.57
CA ASP A 261 -30.47 37.58 -39.38
C ASP A 261 -30.69 38.28 -40.73
N ASP A 262 -31.88 38.10 -41.29
CA ASP A 262 -32.31 38.67 -42.56
C ASP A 262 -33.43 39.72 -42.40
N ASN A 263 -33.59 40.28 -41.20
CA ASN A 263 -34.65 41.23 -40.88
C ASN A 263 -36.06 40.67 -41.19
N GLY A 264 -36.31 39.39 -40.86
CA GLY A 264 -37.59 38.72 -41.13
C GLY A 264 -37.86 38.51 -42.63
N GLY A 265 -36.80 38.31 -43.41
CA GLY A 265 -36.81 38.12 -44.86
C GLY A 265 -36.79 39.40 -45.70
N ALA A 266 -36.79 40.58 -45.08
CA ALA A 266 -36.79 41.87 -45.79
C ALA A 266 -35.39 42.33 -46.24
N GLY A 267 -34.33 41.79 -45.63
CA GLY A 267 -32.96 42.26 -45.79
C GLY A 267 -32.71 43.63 -45.16
N TYR A 268 -31.43 43.93 -44.95
CA TYR A 268 -30.93 45.24 -44.57
C TYR A 268 -30.41 45.95 -45.82
N ASP A 269 -30.66 47.25 -45.97
CA ASP A 269 -30.22 48.00 -47.16
C ASP A 269 -28.72 48.32 -47.08
N VAL A 270 -28.00 48.16 -48.18
CA VAL A 270 -26.59 48.57 -48.29
C VAL A 270 -26.52 50.01 -48.77
N THR A 271 -26.14 50.93 -47.88
CA THR A 271 -25.94 52.35 -48.19
C THR A 271 -24.49 52.76 -48.01
N SER A 272 -23.97 53.59 -48.92
CA SER A 272 -22.62 54.16 -48.83
C SER A 272 -22.59 55.45 -47.99
N GLY A 273 -21.40 55.76 -47.46
CA GLY A 273 -21.14 57.00 -46.72
C GLY A 273 -21.43 56.93 -45.21
N GLY A 274 -21.52 55.73 -44.63
CA GLY A 274 -21.57 55.52 -43.19
C GLY A 274 -21.62 54.04 -42.77
N PRO A 275 -21.31 53.74 -41.49
CA PRO A 275 -21.26 52.38 -40.99
C PRO A 275 -22.66 51.75 -40.86
N LEU A 276 -22.79 50.52 -41.33
CA LEU A 276 -23.97 49.67 -41.18
C LEU A 276 -23.77 48.76 -39.96
N ALA A 277 -24.69 48.81 -39.00
CA ALA A 277 -24.59 48.02 -37.77
C ALA A 277 -24.90 46.53 -38.02
N LEU A 278 -24.09 45.67 -37.41
CA LEU A 278 -24.33 44.25 -37.24
C LEU A 278 -24.75 44.00 -35.78
N ALA A 279 -24.27 42.90 -35.17
CA ALA A 279 -24.43 42.64 -33.74
C ALA A 279 -23.16 42.99 -32.93
N ASP A 280 -23.29 43.03 -31.61
CA ASP A 280 -22.20 43.22 -30.63
C ASP A 280 -21.30 44.43 -30.86
N GLY A 281 -21.84 45.48 -31.48
CA GLY A 281 -21.15 46.75 -31.73
C GLY A 281 -20.23 46.72 -32.96
N VAL A 282 -20.25 45.64 -33.76
CA VAL A 282 -19.55 45.54 -35.04
C VAL A 282 -20.32 46.27 -36.14
N THR A 283 -19.59 46.96 -37.01
CA THR A 283 -20.15 47.64 -38.18
C THR A 283 -19.39 47.28 -39.45
N ILE A 284 -20.07 47.34 -40.59
CA ILE A 284 -19.48 47.21 -41.93
C ILE A 284 -19.81 48.46 -42.76
N GLU A 285 -18.87 48.95 -43.55
CA GLU A 285 -19.05 50.10 -44.43
C GLU A 285 -18.61 49.78 -45.86
N PHE A 286 -19.42 50.22 -46.82
CA PHE A 286 -19.21 50.07 -48.26
C PHE A 286 -19.00 51.45 -48.88
N THR A 287 -17.99 51.63 -49.72
CA THR A 287 -17.83 52.85 -50.52
C THR A 287 -18.47 52.69 -51.89
N ASP A 288 -19.30 53.63 -52.32
CA ASP A 288 -19.81 53.63 -53.69
C ASP A 288 -18.76 54.21 -54.65
N ASP A 289 -18.24 53.36 -55.54
CA ASP A 289 -17.35 53.74 -56.64
C ASP A 289 -18.02 53.52 -58.02
N GLY A 290 -19.34 53.27 -58.03
CA GLY A 290 -20.14 52.98 -59.23
C GLY A 290 -20.13 51.51 -59.66
N SER A 291 -19.44 50.63 -58.92
CA SER A 291 -19.45 49.18 -59.12
C SER A 291 -20.65 48.53 -58.40
N LEU A 292 -21.06 47.32 -58.84
CA LEU A 292 -22.28 46.66 -58.33
C LEU A 292 -21.94 45.46 -57.45
N LEU A 293 -22.65 45.34 -56.33
CA LEU A 293 -22.70 44.14 -55.50
C LEU A 293 -23.61 43.09 -56.15
N THR A 294 -23.24 41.83 -56.06
CA THR A 294 -23.98 40.70 -56.63
C THR A 294 -24.60 39.86 -55.50
N ALA A 295 -25.79 39.30 -55.74
CA ALA A 295 -26.38 38.36 -54.79
C ALA A 295 -25.50 37.10 -54.67
N GLY A 296 -25.13 36.75 -53.45
CA GLY A 296 -24.17 35.70 -53.12
C GLY A 296 -22.77 36.21 -52.75
N ASP A 297 -22.47 37.50 -52.94
CA ASP A 297 -21.22 38.09 -52.43
C ASP A 297 -21.19 37.98 -50.90
N THR A 298 -20.04 37.55 -50.36
CA THR A 298 -19.87 37.35 -48.92
C THR A 298 -18.64 38.08 -48.38
N PHE A 299 -18.83 38.68 -47.21
CA PHE A 299 -17.82 39.44 -46.49
C PHE A 299 -17.72 38.91 -45.07
N ARG A 300 -16.54 38.42 -44.70
CA ARG A 300 -16.25 37.91 -43.37
C ARG A 300 -15.55 38.98 -42.53
N ILE A 301 -15.97 39.12 -41.29
CA ILE A 301 -15.34 39.96 -40.28
C ILE A 301 -15.12 39.09 -39.04
N ASP A 302 -13.87 38.94 -38.63
CA ASP A 302 -13.54 38.26 -37.37
C ASP A 302 -13.43 39.29 -36.26
N ALA A 303 -14.14 39.07 -35.15
CA ALA A 303 -14.04 39.87 -33.95
C ALA A 303 -13.45 39.03 -32.81
N PHE A 304 -12.39 39.54 -32.20
CA PHE A 304 -11.60 38.83 -31.21
C PHE A 304 -11.68 39.50 -29.85
N ASN A 305 -12.06 38.71 -28.84
CA ASN A 305 -11.95 39.01 -27.43
C ASN A 305 -10.71 38.28 -26.85
N PRO A 306 -9.75 39.01 -26.25
CA PRO A 306 -8.60 38.42 -25.58
C PRO A 306 -8.91 37.42 -24.47
N LEU A 307 -10.08 37.49 -23.83
CA LEU A 307 -10.50 36.52 -22.81
C LEU A 307 -11.15 35.30 -23.49
N LEU A 308 -10.51 34.13 -23.38
CA LEU A 308 -11.02 32.87 -23.95
C LEU A 308 -11.83 32.06 -22.93
N ASP A 309 -11.32 31.91 -21.71
CA ASP A 309 -12.00 31.21 -20.62
C ASP A 309 -11.77 31.97 -19.32
N SER A 310 -12.84 32.26 -18.57
CA SER A 310 -12.74 32.92 -17.27
C SER A 310 -12.43 31.90 -16.17
N PRO A 311 -11.55 32.23 -15.19
CA PRO A 311 -11.32 31.37 -14.04
C PRO A 311 -12.51 31.43 -13.10
N GLN A 312 -13.06 30.27 -12.74
CA GLN A 312 -14.10 30.16 -11.73
C GLN A 312 -13.79 29.03 -10.78
N ASP A 313 -14.13 29.20 -9.50
CA ASP A 313 -13.94 28.16 -8.49
C ASP A 313 -14.98 27.05 -8.61
N ALA A 314 -14.63 25.85 -8.16
CA ALA A 314 -15.57 24.77 -7.93
C ALA A 314 -16.46 25.12 -6.73
N ILE A 315 -17.76 24.84 -6.86
CA ILE A 315 -18.74 25.02 -5.79
C ILE A 315 -19.49 23.71 -5.60
N LEU A 316 -19.45 23.18 -4.38
CA LEU A 316 -20.12 21.95 -4.01
C LEU A 316 -20.78 22.08 -2.63
N LYS A 317 -21.78 21.24 -2.36
CA LYS A 317 -22.31 21.04 -1.01
C LYS A 317 -21.88 19.69 -0.49
N VAL A 318 -21.27 19.67 0.69
CA VAL A 318 -20.92 18.44 1.39
C VAL A 318 -21.68 18.41 2.72
N ASN A 319 -22.53 17.40 2.90
CA ASN A 319 -23.44 17.27 4.06
C ASN A 319 -24.27 18.54 4.32
N GLY A 320 -24.65 19.24 3.25
CA GLY A 320 -25.42 20.50 3.31
C GLY A 320 -24.59 21.77 3.57
N ILE A 321 -23.26 21.65 3.74
CA ILE A 321 -22.35 22.79 3.88
C ILE A 321 -21.84 23.19 2.50
N ASN A 322 -21.97 24.47 2.14
CA ASN A 322 -21.40 25.00 0.91
C ASN A 322 -19.87 25.10 1.05
N ILE A 323 -19.15 24.53 0.09
CA ILE A 323 -17.70 24.55 -0.01
C ILE A 323 -17.32 25.16 -1.36
N THR A 324 -16.29 26.01 -1.34
CA THR A 324 -15.69 26.61 -2.54
C THR A 324 -14.23 26.22 -2.59
N LYS A 325 -13.76 25.76 -3.75
CA LYS A 325 -12.38 25.31 -3.97
C LYS A 325 -11.87 25.80 -5.33
N SER A 326 -10.59 26.13 -5.40
CA SER A 326 -9.96 26.54 -6.66
C SER A 326 -9.77 25.38 -7.64
N SER A 327 -9.72 24.12 -7.17
CA SER A 327 -9.53 22.95 -8.03
C SER A 327 -10.70 21.97 -8.01
N ASN A 328 -10.83 21.22 -9.11
CA ASN A 328 -11.66 20.03 -9.23
C ASN A 328 -11.09 18.81 -8.52
N THR A 329 -9.81 18.82 -8.12
CA THR A 329 -9.21 17.80 -7.24
C THR A 329 -9.12 18.36 -5.83
N ILE A 330 -9.88 17.80 -4.90
CA ILE A 330 -10.06 18.35 -3.55
C ILE A 330 -9.71 17.29 -2.51
N ASP A 331 -8.67 17.50 -1.72
CA ASP A 331 -8.14 16.56 -0.73
C ASP A 331 -8.16 17.06 0.72
N ASP A 332 -8.70 18.26 0.95
CA ASP A 332 -8.61 18.98 2.22
C ASP A 332 -9.98 19.21 2.90
N ILE A 333 -11.05 18.59 2.38
CA ILE A 333 -12.37 18.63 3.03
C ILE A 333 -12.40 17.69 4.24
N PHE A 334 -11.86 16.48 4.07
CA PHE A 334 -11.70 15.49 5.13
C PHE A 334 -10.28 14.95 5.04
N ASP A 335 -9.62 14.80 6.18
CA ASP A 335 -8.30 14.16 6.23
C ASP A 335 -8.37 12.78 5.58
N GLY A 336 -7.48 12.53 4.63
CA GLY A 336 -7.39 11.27 3.92
C GLY A 336 -8.44 11.00 2.84
N LEU A 337 -9.31 11.95 2.49
CA LEU A 337 -10.29 11.78 1.40
C LEU A 337 -10.00 12.75 0.24
N THR A 338 -9.85 12.21 -0.96
CA THR A 338 -9.68 13.01 -2.19
C THR A 338 -10.89 12.83 -3.10
N LEU A 339 -11.54 13.94 -3.46
CA LEU A 339 -12.65 14.04 -4.39
C LEU A 339 -12.14 14.58 -5.72
N ASN A 340 -12.52 13.96 -6.83
CA ASN A 340 -12.33 14.53 -8.16
C ASN A 340 -13.69 14.86 -8.78
N LEU A 341 -13.94 16.14 -9.05
CA LEU A 341 -15.15 16.65 -9.65
C LEU A 341 -15.07 16.52 -11.17
N ASN A 342 -16.00 15.77 -11.76
CA ASN A 342 -16.01 15.50 -13.20
C ASN A 342 -17.04 16.35 -13.94
N SER A 343 -18.19 16.65 -13.31
CA SER A 343 -19.23 17.48 -13.90
C SER A 343 -20.12 18.15 -12.85
N ALA A 344 -20.75 19.27 -13.22
CA ALA A 344 -21.74 19.95 -12.38
C ALA A 344 -23.14 19.37 -12.60
N SER A 345 -23.89 19.14 -11.52
CA SER A 345 -25.26 18.62 -11.54
C SER A 345 -26.08 19.18 -10.38
N ALA A 346 -26.45 20.45 -10.49
CA ALA A 346 -27.26 21.13 -9.48
C ALA A 346 -28.61 20.40 -9.26
N GLY A 347 -28.98 20.16 -8.00
CA GLY A 347 -30.19 19.45 -7.60
C GLY A 347 -30.04 17.93 -7.49
N LYS A 348 -28.87 17.35 -7.78
CA LYS A 348 -28.60 15.91 -7.65
C LYS A 348 -27.59 15.62 -6.55
N THR A 349 -28.02 14.86 -5.54
CA THR A 349 -27.14 14.39 -4.46
C THR A 349 -26.49 13.06 -4.83
N VAL A 350 -25.17 13.02 -4.73
CA VAL A 350 -24.32 11.83 -4.87
C VAL A 350 -23.86 11.40 -3.48
N ASN A 351 -23.99 10.12 -3.15
CA ASN A 351 -23.51 9.59 -1.88
C ASN A 351 -22.13 8.97 -2.07
N LEU A 352 -21.17 9.42 -1.27
CA LEU A 352 -19.83 8.85 -1.18
C LEU A 352 -19.78 7.95 0.05
N THR A 353 -19.47 6.67 -0.10
CA THR A 353 -19.38 5.72 1.02
C THR A 353 -17.94 5.30 1.22
N VAL A 354 -17.39 5.64 2.39
CA VAL A 354 -16.07 5.21 2.85
C VAL A 354 -16.25 4.04 3.80
N GLY A 355 -15.54 2.94 3.56
CA GLY A 355 -15.59 1.73 4.38
C GLY A 355 -14.32 0.91 4.25
N LEU A 356 -14.21 -0.18 5.00
CA LEU A 356 -13.07 -1.10 4.85
C LEU A 356 -13.11 -1.77 3.48
N THR A 357 -11.97 -1.86 2.81
CA THR A 357 -11.89 -2.47 1.47
C THR A 357 -11.82 -3.98 1.58
N ALA A 358 -12.80 -4.66 1.00
CA ALA A 358 -12.71 -6.09 0.67
C ALA A 358 -11.64 -6.42 -0.39
N GLY A 359 -11.12 -5.40 -1.07
CA GLY A 359 -10.34 -5.51 -2.30
C GLY A 359 -9.03 -6.30 -2.17
N ASP A 360 -8.36 -6.28 -1.02
CA ASP A 360 -7.17 -7.10 -0.76
C ASP A 360 -7.53 -8.44 -0.09
N ILE A 361 -8.64 -8.49 0.66
CA ILE A 361 -9.13 -9.67 1.38
C ILE A 361 -9.63 -10.75 0.41
N THR A 362 -10.43 -10.39 -0.60
CA THR A 362 -10.99 -11.34 -1.56
C THR A 362 -9.90 -12.05 -2.40
N PRO A 363 -8.90 -11.35 -2.96
CA PRO A 363 -7.74 -11.99 -3.58
C PRO A 363 -6.95 -12.85 -2.61
N ALA A 364 -6.71 -12.40 -1.37
CA ALA A 364 -5.98 -13.20 -0.36
C ALA A 364 -6.72 -14.51 -0.03
N LEU A 365 -8.03 -14.45 0.20
CA LEU A 365 -8.87 -15.63 0.42
C LEU A 365 -8.91 -16.55 -0.80
N SER A 366 -8.96 -16.00 -2.01
CA SER A 366 -8.91 -16.77 -3.25
C SER A 366 -7.58 -17.51 -3.40
N ALA A 367 -6.46 -16.85 -3.08
CA ALA A 367 -5.13 -17.45 -3.09
C ALA A 367 -5.02 -18.57 -2.04
N PHE A 368 -5.56 -18.36 -0.83
CA PHE A 368 -5.65 -19.38 0.21
C PHE A 368 -6.46 -20.60 -0.23
N VAL A 369 -7.67 -20.39 -0.78
CA VAL A 369 -8.52 -21.45 -1.31
C VAL A 369 -7.80 -22.22 -2.43
N GLY A 370 -7.11 -21.52 -3.32
CA GLY A 370 -6.30 -22.13 -4.38
C GLY A 370 -5.16 -23.00 -3.82
N ALA A 371 -4.41 -22.50 -2.85
CA ALA A 371 -3.31 -23.24 -2.22
C ALA A 371 -3.81 -24.47 -1.46
N TYR A 372 -4.93 -24.36 -0.74
CA TYR A 372 -5.54 -25.50 -0.04
C TYR A 372 -6.03 -26.55 -1.04
N ASN A 373 -6.74 -26.13 -2.10
CA ASN A 373 -7.25 -27.01 -3.14
C ASN A 373 -6.13 -27.73 -3.89
N SER A 374 -5.00 -27.06 -4.10
CA SER A 374 -3.79 -27.64 -4.65
C SER A 374 -3.23 -28.77 -3.77
N ALA A 375 -3.15 -28.55 -2.45
CA ALA A 375 -2.68 -29.57 -1.51
C ALA A 375 -3.66 -30.77 -1.41
N ILE A 376 -4.95 -30.53 -1.18
CA ILE A 376 -5.97 -31.59 -1.10
C ILE A 376 -6.11 -32.33 -2.43
N GLY A 377 -6.04 -31.62 -3.56
CA GLY A 377 -6.06 -32.23 -4.89
C GLY A 377 -4.93 -33.23 -5.09
N PHE A 378 -3.70 -32.84 -4.73
CA PHE A 378 -2.54 -33.74 -4.76
C PHE A 378 -2.74 -34.94 -3.83
N LEU A 379 -3.17 -34.73 -2.58
CA LEU A 379 -3.42 -35.81 -1.63
C LEU A 379 -4.48 -36.80 -2.15
N ASN A 380 -5.58 -36.30 -2.71
CA ASN A 380 -6.63 -37.12 -3.31
C ASN A 380 -6.10 -37.98 -4.47
N GLN A 381 -5.22 -37.43 -5.31
CA GLN A 381 -4.58 -38.18 -6.40
C GLN A 381 -3.72 -39.34 -5.88
N GLN A 382 -3.05 -39.18 -4.74
CA GLN A 382 -2.27 -40.27 -4.14
C GLN A 382 -3.13 -41.46 -3.67
N PHE A 383 -4.42 -41.22 -3.40
CA PHE A 383 -5.37 -42.26 -2.97
C PHE A 383 -6.20 -42.86 -4.11
N ALA A 384 -6.18 -42.28 -5.31
CA ALA A 384 -7.05 -42.65 -6.42
C ALA A 384 -6.66 -43.93 -7.18
N PHE A 385 -5.96 -44.88 -6.53
CA PHE A 385 -5.52 -46.11 -7.19
C PHE A 385 -6.69 -47.05 -7.48
N ASP A 386 -6.85 -47.39 -8.75
CA ASP A 386 -7.75 -48.44 -9.21
C ASP A 386 -6.94 -49.62 -9.79
N PRO A 387 -6.90 -50.80 -9.11
CA PRO A 387 -6.22 -51.99 -9.60
C PRO A 387 -6.74 -52.49 -10.96
N ALA A 388 -7.97 -52.18 -11.34
CA ALA A 388 -8.59 -52.60 -12.59
C ALA A 388 -8.18 -51.75 -13.79
N SER A 389 -7.66 -50.54 -13.55
CA SER A 389 -7.29 -49.58 -14.60
C SER A 389 -6.00 -49.94 -15.36
N GLY A 390 -5.17 -50.84 -14.82
CA GLY A 390 -3.84 -51.14 -15.34
C GLY A 390 -2.81 -50.01 -15.17
N ALA A 391 -3.20 -48.87 -14.58
CA ALA A 391 -2.29 -47.77 -14.27
C ALA A 391 -1.39 -48.10 -13.07
N ALA A 392 -0.19 -47.52 -13.05
CA ALA A 392 0.70 -47.65 -11.91
C ALA A 392 0.10 -46.97 -10.66
N ALA A 393 0.28 -47.59 -9.49
CA ALA A 393 -0.14 -46.97 -8.24
C ALA A 393 0.63 -45.66 -7.99
N PRO A 394 -0.05 -44.60 -7.49
CA PRO A 394 0.65 -43.39 -7.07
C PRO A 394 1.75 -43.69 -6.05
N PRO A 395 2.88 -42.95 -6.05
CA PRO A 395 4.03 -43.28 -5.20
C PRO A 395 3.71 -43.38 -3.71
N LEU A 396 2.79 -42.54 -3.21
CA LEU A 396 2.40 -42.47 -1.81
C LEU A 396 1.13 -43.24 -1.47
N ASN A 397 0.67 -44.13 -2.37
CA ASN A 397 -0.53 -44.91 -2.12
C ASN A 397 -0.40 -45.75 -0.83
N GLY A 398 -1.41 -45.68 0.02
CA GLY A 398 -1.42 -46.42 1.28
C GLY A 398 -0.58 -45.80 2.42
N ASP A 399 0.16 -44.71 2.19
CA ASP A 399 0.97 -44.07 3.23
C ASP A 399 0.10 -43.46 4.34
N ALA A 400 0.46 -43.74 5.59
CA ALA A 400 -0.28 -43.27 6.76
C ALA A 400 -0.09 -41.78 7.06
N ALA A 401 1.07 -41.20 6.73
CA ALA A 401 1.34 -39.79 6.94
C ALA A 401 0.49 -38.93 6.00
N VAL A 402 0.35 -39.34 4.73
CA VAL A 402 -0.50 -38.67 3.75
C VAL A 402 -1.96 -38.64 4.23
N ARG A 403 -2.46 -39.74 4.80
CA ARG A 403 -3.82 -39.80 5.39
C ARG A 403 -3.96 -38.89 6.60
N GLN A 404 -2.94 -38.85 7.46
CA GLN A 404 -2.93 -38.00 8.65
C GLN A 404 -2.98 -36.51 8.26
N VAL A 405 -2.13 -36.08 7.32
CA VAL A 405 -2.13 -34.71 6.78
C VAL A 405 -3.50 -34.36 6.21
N GLN A 406 -4.07 -35.23 5.37
CA GLN A 406 -5.39 -34.99 4.78
C GLN A 406 -6.48 -34.83 5.87
N LYS A 407 -6.43 -35.66 6.92
CA LYS A 407 -7.37 -35.59 8.04
C LYS A 407 -7.20 -34.29 8.84
N GLU A 408 -5.98 -33.87 9.14
CA GLU A 408 -5.71 -32.63 9.88
C GLU A 408 -6.19 -31.40 9.12
N LEU A 409 -5.90 -31.32 7.81
CA LEU A 409 -6.38 -30.22 6.95
C LEU A 409 -7.91 -30.18 6.87
N LYS A 410 -8.57 -31.33 6.67
CA LYS A 410 -10.04 -31.39 6.62
C LYS A 410 -10.69 -31.04 7.96
N ASN A 411 -10.10 -31.50 9.07
CA ASN A 411 -10.58 -31.17 10.41
C ASN A 411 -10.44 -29.68 10.70
N PHE A 412 -9.34 -29.06 10.27
CA PHE A 412 -9.13 -27.62 10.44
C PHE A 412 -10.23 -26.81 9.74
N VAL A 413 -10.51 -27.09 8.46
CA VAL A 413 -11.48 -26.30 7.68
C VAL A 413 -12.94 -26.55 8.09
N SER A 414 -13.25 -27.74 8.60
CA SER A 414 -14.59 -28.07 9.10
C SER A 414 -14.81 -27.70 10.57
N GLY A 415 -13.74 -27.39 11.31
CA GLY A 415 -13.78 -27.06 12.73
C GLY A 415 -14.07 -25.58 13.01
N ARG A 416 -14.33 -25.27 14.28
CA ARG A 416 -14.30 -23.90 14.79
C ARG A 416 -12.88 -23.52 15.18
N LEU A 417 -12.51 -22.26 14.98
CA LEU A 417 -11.18 -21.78 15.31
C LEU A 417 -10.99 -21.63 16.83
N PRO A 418 -9.78 -21.93 17.36
CA PRO A 418 -9.48 -21.80 18.78
C PRO A 418 -9.64 -20.36 19.29
N GLY A 419 -10.20 -20.22 20.49
CA GLY A 419 -10.39 -18.91 21.13
C GLY A 419 -11.62 -18.12 20.65
N LEU A 420 -12.26 -18.50 19.53
CA LEU A 420 -13.47 -17.83 19.01
C LEU A 420 -14.79 -18.25 19.68
N GLY A 421 -14.79 -19.31 20.49
CA GLY A 421 -15.89 -19.61 21.43
C GLY A 421 -17.29 -19.64 20.80
N SER A 422 -18.20 -18.80 21.33
CA SER A 422 -19.60 -18.67 20.93
C SER A 422 -19.86 -17.46 20.01
N ASP A 423 -18.82 -16.89 19.40
CA ASP A 423 -18.99 -15.77 18.47
C ASP A 423 -19.89 -16.19 17.30
N THR A 424 -20.61 -15.22 16.73
CA THR A 424 -21.51 -15.42 15.57
C THR A 424 -20.76 -15.93 14.35
N VAL A 425 -19.49 -15.55 14.21
CA VAL A 425 -18.57 -16.00 13.15
C VAL A 425 -17.30 -16.54 13.82
N SER A 426 -17.07 -17.84 13.67
CA SER A 426 -15.96 -18.58 14.27
C SER A 426 -15.44 -19.73 13.38
N ALA A 427 -16.05 -19.94 12.21
CA ALA A 427 -15.68 -20.96 11.24
C ALA A 427 -15.56 -20.38 9.81
N LEU A 428 -14.77 -21.05 8.96
CA LEU A 428 -14.57 -20.66 7.57
C LEU A 428 -15.87 -20.67 6.74
N SER A 429 -16.81 -21.56 7.05
CA SER A 429 -18.13 -21.63 6.40
C SER A 429 -19.01 -20.41 6.66
N GLU A 430 -18.82 -19.76 7.82
CA GLU A 430 -19.54 -18.56 8.19
C GLU A 430 -19.03 -17.34 7.39
N LEU A 431 -17.74 -17.34 6.99
CA LEU A 431 -17.16 -16.39 6.02
C LEU A 431 -17.56 -16.65 4.55
N GLY A 432 -18.27 -17.75 4.26
CA GLY A 432 -18.60 -18.14 2.89
C GLY A 432 -17.59 -19.07 2.22
N ILE A 433 -16.62 -19.62 2.97
CA ILE A 433 -15.72 -20.67 2.49
C ILE A 433 -16.28 -22.05 2.84
N THR A 434 -16.81 -22.74 1.84
CA THR A 434 -17.45 -24.06 2.02
C THR A 434 -16.60 -25.18 1.44
N SER A 435 -16.69 -26.39 2.01
CA SER A 435 -15.98 -27.58 1.54
C SER A 435 -16.93 -28.57 0.88
N ASN A 436 -16.53 -29.13 -0.26
CA ASN A 436 -17.22 -30.25 -0.88
C ASN A 436 -17.09 -31.52 -0.02
N GLU A 437 -18.19 -32.20 0.27
CA GLU A 437 -18.22 -33.37 1.16
C GLU A 437 -17.45 -34.59 0.61
N LYS A 438 -17.36 -34.74 -0.72
CA LYS A 438 -16.72 -35.88 -1.37
C LYS A 438 -15.23 -35.65 -1.59
N THR A 439 -14.87 -34.48 -2.13
CA THR A 439 -13.50 -34.18 -2.52
C THR A 439 -12.72 -33.45 -1.43
N GLY A 440 -13.41 -32.75 -0.52
CA GLY A 440 -12.79 -31.88 0.47
C GLY A 440 -12.20 -30.59 -0.09
N LEU A 441 -12.50 -30.24 -1.35
CA LEU A 441 -12.08 -28.99 -1.99
C LEU A 441 -12.96 -27.82 -1.54
N LEU A 442 -12.38 -26.63 -1.42
CA LEU A 442 -13.04 -25.41 -0.99
C LEU A 442 -13.56 -24.57 -2.15
N SER A 443 -14.61 -23.80 -1.87
CA SER A 443 -15.18 -22.75 -2.73
C SER A 443 -15.46 -21.51 -1.88
N LEU A 444 -15.26 -20.33 -2.47
CA LEU A 444 -15.51 -19.03 -1.85
C LEU A 444 -16.76 -18.39 -2.46
N ASP A 445 -17.73 -18.05 -1.61
CA ASP A 445 -18.89 -17.22 -1.96
C ASP A 445 -18.55 -15.73 -1.72
N THR A 446 -18.19 -15.02 -2.80
CA THR A 446 -17.80 -13.61 -2.72
C THR A 446 -18.96 -12.71 -2.31
N GLY A 447 -20.20 -13.01 -2.71
CA GLY A 447 -21.35 -12.19 -2.34
C GLY A 447 -21.64 -12.23 -0.84
N LYS A 448 -21.52 -13.41 -0.22
CA LYS A 448 -21.63 -13.55 1.24
C LYS A 448 -20.47 -12.87 1.98
N LEU A 449 -19.25 -12.99 1.46
CA LEU A 449 -18.08 -12.32 2.02
C LEU A 449 -18.23 -10.79 1.97
N ASP A 450 -18.64 -10.25 0.82
CA ASP A 450 -18.83 -8.81 0.62
C ASP A 450 -19.91 -8.27 1.57
N ALA A 451 -21.00 -9.01 1.77
CA ALA A 451 -22.02 -8.66 2.75
C ALA A 451 -21.47 -8.62 4.18
N LEU A 452 -20.66 -9.61 4.57
CA LEU A 452 -20.08 -9.68 5.91
C LEU A 452 -19.03 -8.58 6.15
N LEU A 453 -18.21 -8.27 5.15
CA LEU A 453 -17.24 -7.16 5.21
C LEU A 453 -17.93 -5.80 5.34
N ARG A 454 -19.13 -5.66 4.76
CA ARG A 454 -19.96 -4.46 4.92
C ARG A 454 -20.64 -4.38 6.29
N ASP A 455 -21.13 -5.51 6.82
CA ASP A 455 -21.97 -5.53 8.03
C ASP A 455 -21.17 -5.72 9.33
N ASP A 456 -20.13 -6.55 9.35
CA ASP A 456 -19.26 -6.81 10.50
C ASP A 456 -17.83 -7.19 10.04
N PRO A 457 -17.02 -6.20 9.62
CA PRO A 457 -15.65 -6.44 9.17
C PRO A 457 -14.76 -7.00 10.29
N THR A 458 -15.04 -6.67 11.55
CA THR A 458 -14.28 -7.17 12.71
C THR A 458 -14.45 -8.68 12.89
N ALA A 459 -15.62 -9.23 12.56
CA ALA A 459 -15.81 -10.68 12.52
C ALA A 459 -14.93 -11.35 11.47
N VAL A 460 -14.76 -10.73 10.29
CA VAL A 460 -13.88 -11.27 9.24
C VAL A 460 -12.42 -11.25 9.68
N GLU A 461 -11.97 -10.11 10.21
CA GLU A 461 -10.63 -9.94 10.75
C GLU A 461 -10.33 -10.98 11.85
N ARG A 462 -11.22 -11.18 12.81
CA ARG A 462 -11.04 -12.17 13.89
C ARG A 462 -10.89 -13.62 13.42
N VAL A 463 -11.58 -13.99 12.35
CA VAL A 463 -11.50 -15.35 11.79
C VAL A 463 -10.21 -15.53 10.99
N LEU A 464 -9.74 -14.51 10.30
CA LEU A 464 -8.57 -14.59 9.43
C LEU A 464 -7.26 -14.35 10.19
N THR A 465 -7.26 -13.42 11.13
CA THR A 465 -6.08 -12.96 11.87
C THR A 465 -5.98 -13.56 13.26
N SER A 466 -4.78 -13.50 13.82
CA SER A 466 -4.56 -13.73 15.25
C SER A 466 -4.81 -12.43 16.00
N PHE A 467 -5.62 -12.44 17.07
CA PHE A 467 -5.92 -11.22 17.82
C PHE A 467 -5.91 -11.45 19.34
N GLY A 468 -5.84 -10.35 20.06
CA GLY A 468 -6.12 -10.29 21.49
C GLY A 468 -7.08 -9.15 21.77
N GLU A 469 -8.09 -9.41 22.59
CA GLU A 469 -9.08 -8.41 22.99
C GLU A 469 -9.25 -8.37 24.50
N ARG A 470 -9.49 -7.17 25.03
CA ARG A 470 -9.89 -6.99 26.42
C ARG A 470 -11.39 -7.27 26.57
N LEU A 471 -11.72 -8.13 27.52
CA LEU A 471 -13.09 -8.46 27.93
C LEU A 471 -13.41 -7.84 29.30
N ASN A 472 -14.24 -6.80 29.29
CA ASN A 472 -14.81 -6.16 30.50
C ASN A 472 -13.77 -5.97 31.61
N GLY A 473 -12.79 -5.10 31.38
CA GLY A 473 -11.69 -4.90 32.30
C GLY A 473 -11.15 -3.48 32.36
N ASN A 474 -10.45 -3.15 33.45
CA ASN A 474 -9.78 -1.88 33.69
C ASN A 474 -8.26 -2.02 33.47
N PHE A 475 -7.90 -2.35 32.22
CA PHE A 475 -6.52 -2.39 31.71
C PHE A 475 -6.54 -2.10 30.21
N GLU A 476 -5.40 -1.94 29.57
CA GLU A 476 -5.27 -1.86 28.11
C GLU A 476 -4.51 -3.08 27.58
N PHE A 477 -5.00 -3.70 26.51
CA PHE A 477 -4.28 -4.78 25.84
C PHE A 477 -3.33 -4.17 24.82
N VAL A 478 -2.04 -4.49 24.93
CA VAL A 478 -1.01 -3.92 24.06
C VAL A 478 -0.74 -4.87 22.90
N ARG A 479 -0.35 -6.10 23.21
CA ARG A 479 0.03 -7.09 22.22
C ARG A 479 0.04 -8.50 22.77
N ARG A 480 0.17 -9.45 21.85
CA ARG A 480 0.47 -10.85 22.11
C ARG A 480 1.75 -11.25 21.37
N SER A 481 2.20 -12.47 21.58
CA SER A 481 3.22 -13.12 20.75
C SER A 481 2.65 -14.34 20.02
N ALA A 482 3.43 -14.92 19.12
CA ALA A 482 3.12 -16.21 18.48
C ALA A 482 3.08 -17.38 19.49
N ASN A 483 3.70 -17.23 20.65
CA ASN A 483 3.69 -18.25 21.72
C ASN A 483 2.47 -18.11 22.65
N SER A 484 1.71 -17.02 22.55
CA SER A 484 0.49 -16.83 23.33
C SER A 484 -0.56 -17.82 22.88
N ALA A 485 -1.01 -18.71 23.77
CA ALA A 485 -2.00 -19.72 23.42
C ALA A 485 -3.42 -19.12 23.40
N PRO A 486 -4.29 -19.55 22.48
CA PRO A 486 -5.71 -19.17 22.48
C PRO A 486 -6.40 -19.51 23.80
N GLY A 487 -7.16 -18.57 24.34
CA GLY A 487 -7.84 -18.73 25.61
C GLY A 487 -8.33 -17.41 26.20
N VAL A 488 -9.05 -17.49 27.32
CA VAL A 488 -9.44 -16.34 28.11
C VAL A 488 -8.68 -16.38 29.43
N TYR A 489 -7.94 -15.33 29.72
CA TYR A 489 -7.06 -15.22 30.88
C TYR A 489 -7.50 -14.06 31.76
N GLU A 490 -7.60 -14.28 33.06
CA GLU A 490 -7.83 -13.21 34.03
C GLU A 490 -6.56 -12.38 34.23
N VAL A 491 -6.72 -11.07 34.35
CA VAL A 491 -5.65 -10.13 34.67
C VAL A 491 -5.89 -9.62 36.09
N GLU A 492 -4.93 -9.86 36.97
CA GLU A 492 -5.02 -9.48 38.37
C GLU A 492 -3.76 -8.75 38.81
N VAL A 493 -3.92 -7.68 39.58
CA VAL A 493 -2.82 -6.94 40.20
C VAL A 493 -2.73 -7.33 41.67
N THR A 494 -1.65 -7.99 42.05
CA THR A 494 -1.38 -8.45 43.42
C THR A 494 -0.76 -7.35 44.27
N GLN A 495 -0.04 -6.41 43.66
CA GLN A 495 0.52 -5.24 44.31
C GLN A 495 0.41 -4.02 43.38
N ALA A 496 -0.25 -2.96 43.83
CA ALA A 496 -0.27 -1.70 43.09
C ALA A 496 1.10 -1.01 43.18
N ARG A 497 1.48 -0.35 42.09
CA ARG A 497 2.65 0.54 42.12
C ARG A 497 2.34 1.81 42.90
N THR A 498 3.31 2.32 43.64
CA THR A 498 3.18 3.59 44.38
C THR A 498 4.41 4.47 44.18
N ARG A 499 4.27 5.76 44.46
CA ARG A 499 5.39 6.71 44.50
C ARG A 499 5.88 6.82 45.94
N ALA A 500 7.19 6.95 46.12
CA ALA A 500 7.74 7.32 47.42
C ALA A 500 7.22 8.69 47.87
N GLU A 501 6.63 8.75 49.05
CA GLU A 501 6.11 10.00 49.61
C GLU A 501 6.41 10.11 51.10
N VAL A 502 7.03 11.23 51.50
CA VAL A 502 7.21 11.54 52.92
C VAL A 502 6.49 12.83 53.25
N VAL A 503 5.57 12.74 54.23
CA VAL A 503 4.75 13.86 54.71
C VAL A 503 5.31 14.36 56.04
N GLY A 504 5.33 15.69 56.23
CA GLY A 504 5.63 16.36 57.49
C GLY A 504 4.76 15.87 58.64
N THR A 505 5.22 16.10 59.86
CA THR A 505 4.57 15.56 61.07
C THR A 505 3.31 16.33 61.51
N ALA A 506 3.12 17.54 60.99
CA ALA A 506 2.00 18.44 61.26
C ALA A 506 1.89 19.49 60.13
N PRO A 507 0.81 20.31 60.09
CA PRO A 507 0.67 21.36 59.09
C PRO A 507 1.85 22.34 59.09
N ALA A 508 2.33 22.75 57.93
CA ALA A 508 3.42 23.72 57.84
C ALA A 508 2.94 25.12 58.30
N GLU A 509 3.77 25.81 59.07
CA GLU A 509 3.46 27.15 59.60
C GLU A 509 4.37 28.22 58.98
N VAL A 510 4.03 29.50 59.18
CA VAL A 510 4.92 30.61 58.81
C VAL A 510 6.18 30.54 59.67
N LEU A 511 7.35 30.55 59.04
CA LEU A 511 8.60 30.33 59.76
C LEU A 511 8.90 31.44 60.79
N ALA A 512 9.14 31.05 62.04
CA ALA A 512 9.53 31.96 63.12
C ALA A 512 11.04 32.25 63.13
N ALA A 513 11.85 31.37 62.54
CA ALA A 513 13.30 31.48 62.38
C ALA A 513 13.71 30.91 61.02
N ASN A 514 14.96 31.10 60.60
CA ASN A 514 15.48 30.42 59.42
C ASN A 514 15.51 28.90 59.67
N GLU A 515 15.20 28.12 58.64
CA GLU A 515 15.14 26.66 58.70
C GLU A 515 15.75 26.08 57.42
N SER A 516 16.64 25.11 57.59
CA SER A 516 17.31 24.39 56.51
C SER A 516 16.75 22.97 56.42
N VAL A 517 16.05 22.68 55.32
CA VAL A 517 15.46 21.36 55.07
C VAL A 517 16.25 20.64 53.99
N ARG A 518 16.62 19.39 54.27
CA ARG A 518 17.24 18.49 53.30
C ARG A 518 16.21 17.52 52.76
N VAL A 519 16.15 17.43 51.43
CA VAL A 519 15.30 16.50 50.71
C VAL A 519 16.21 15.66 49.82
N GLY A 520 16.11 14.35 49.97
CA GLY A 520 16.88 13.38 49.22
C GLY A 520 16.00 12.52 48.34
N LEU A 521 16.47 12.24 47.12
CA LEU A 521 15.91 11.21 46.25
C LEU A 521 16.95 10.10 46.04
N ASN A 522 16.54 8.86 46.21
CA ASN A 522 17.28 7.69 45.74
C ASN A 522 16.53 7.10 44.56
N THR A 523 17.23 6.78 43.48
CA THR A 523 16.65 6.22 42.24
C THR A 523 17.05 4.75 42.01
N ASN A 524 17.67 4.11 43.01
CA ASN A 524 18.00 2.69 43.02
C ASN A 524 17.95 2.13 44.46
N ALA A 525 16.85 2.37 45.18
CA ALA A 525 16.68 2.00 46.57
C ALA A 525 16.76 0.48 46.79
N ASP A 526 16.15 -0.32 45.92
CA ASP A 526 16.17 -1.78 45.99
C ASP A 526 17.57 -2.37 45.71
N GLY A 527 18.38 -1.68 44.89
CA GLY A 527 19.78 -2.02 44.63
C GLY A 527 20.79 -1.42 45.63
N GLY A 528 20.33 -0.70 46.66
CA GLY A 528 21.20 -0.08 47.68
C GLY A 528 21.90 1.22 47.23
N GLY A 529 21.31 1.96 46.30
CA GLY A 529 21.78 3.26 45.81
C GLY A 529 21.89 4.32 46.91
N ALA A 530 22.64 5.39 46.62
CA ALA A 530 22.78 6.53 47.54
C ALA A 530 21.72 7.60 47.25
N PHE A 531 21.33 8.36 48.28
CA PHE A 531 20.47 9.53 48.12
C PHE A 531 21.25 10.71 47.53
N VAL A 532 20.69 11.36 46.51
CA VAL A 532 21.07 12.70 46.08
C VAL A 532 20.26 13.69 46.90
N GLU A 533 20.92 14.55 47.68
CA GLU A 533 20.26 15.48 48.60
C GLU A 533 20.39 16.93 48.12
N VAL A 534 19.28 17.66 48.18
CA VAL A 534 19.20 19.13 48.02
C VAL A 534 18.87 19.73 49.38
N GLN A 535 19.63 20.75 49.79
CA GLN A 535 19.33 21.53 50.98
C GLN A 535 18.70 22.86 50.57
N VAL A 536 17.53 23.16 51.14
CA VAL A 536 16.81 24.41 50.91
C VAL A 536 16.80 25.21 52.21
N ASP A 537 17.40 26.40 52.15
CA ASP A 537 17.47 27.34 53.27
C ASP A 537 16.30 28.33 53.18
N LEU A 538 15.33 28.17 54.07
CA LEU A 538 14.13 28.99 54.16
C LEU A 538 14.34 30.11 55.20
N LEU A 539 13.92 31.33 54.89
CA LEU A 539 14.08 32.48 55.79
C LEU A 539 12.90 32.64 56.74
N ALA A 540 13.14 33.25 57.89
CA ALA A 540 12.06 33.65 58.81
C ALA A 540 11.01 34.51 58.08
N GLY A 541 9.73 34.22 58.31
CA GLY A 541 8.60 34.87 57.65
C GLY A 541 8.13 34.18 56.36
N THR A 542 8.83 33.16 55.86
CA THR A 542 8.38 32.38 54.70
C THR A 542 7.09 31.60 55.02
N THR A 543 6.04 31.88 54.26
CA THR A 543 4.72 31.22 54.39
C THR A 543 4.73 29.82 53.78
N PRO A 544 3.82 28.90 54.18
CA PRO A 544 3.75 27.55 53.62
C PRO A 544 3.70 27.47 52.08
N ALA A 545 2.96 28.40 51.44
CA ALA A 545 2.92 28.49 49.98
C ALA A 545 4.28 28.89 49.37
N GLN A 546 5.01 29.80 50.03
CA GLN A 546 6.35 30.19 49.61
C GLN A 546 7.37 29.08 49.89
N GLN A 547 7.19 28.28 50.95
CA GLN A 547 8.03 27.11 51.22
C GLN A 547 7.92 26.13 50.05
N VAL A 548 6.71 25.72 49.66
CA VAL A 548 6.48 24.85 48.49
C VAL A 548 7.12 25.41 47.22
N ALA A 549 6.94 26.70 46.95
CA ALA A 549 7.52 27.34 45.77
C ALA A 549 9.06 27.30 45.77
N GLN A 550 9.69 27.55 46.92
CA GLN A 550 11.15 27.51 47.05
C GLN A 550 11.71 26.09 46.93
N PHE A 551 11.03 25.08 47.48
CA PHE A 551 11.42 23.68 47.28
C PHE A 551 11.35 23.28 45.81
N ASN A 552 10.22 23.52 45.14
CA ASN A 552 10.07 23.15 43.74
C ASN A 552 11.04 23.91 42.82
N GLN A 553 11.39 25.15 43.16
CA GLN A 553 12.44 25.88 42.45
C GLN A 553 13.81 25.22 42.66
N ALA A 554 14.18 24.89 43.89
CA ALA A 554 15.45 24.21 44.18
C ALA A 554 15.55 22.84 43.50
N PHE A 555 14.46 22.07 43.47
CA PHE A 555 14.42 20.79 42.78
C PHE A 555 14.61 20.94 41.27
N ALA A 556 14.02 21.97 40.67
CA ALA A 556 14.22 22.27 39.25
C ALA A 556 15.65 22.75 38.95
N ASP A 557 16.26 23.53 39.84
CA ASP A 557 17.62 24.03 39.68
C ASP A 557 18.67 22.90 39.80
N ASP A 558 18.42 21.91 40.65
CA ASP A 558 19.32 20.78 40.93
C ASP A 558 18.94 19.47 40.19
N ASP A 559 17.94 19.51 39.31
CA ASP A 559 17.42 18.34 38.55
C ASP A 559 16.99 17.16 39.45
N LEU A 560 16.41 17.46 40.62
CA LEU A 560 15.89 16.48 41.56
C LEU A 560 14.44 16.11 41.21
N ASP A 561 14.17 14.86 40.86
CA ASP A 561 12.84 14.40 40.40
C ASP A 561 11.82 14.19 41.55
N VAL A 562 11.58 15.25 42.32
CA VAL A 562 10.67 15.29 43.47
C VAL A 562 9.77 16.52 43.33
N THR A 563 8.53 16.41 43.79
CA THR A 563 7.62 17.55 43.95
C THR A 563 7.30 17.75 45.43
N ALA A 564 7.40 18.99 45.90
CA ALA A 564 6.86 19.43 47.18
C ALA A 564 5.43 20.00 47.01
N PHE A 565 4.55 19.70 47.97
CA PHE A 565 3.19 20.23 48.03
C PHE A 565 2.66 20.24 49.47
N LEU A 566 1.51 20.89 49.70
CA LEU A 566 0.78 20.76 50.95
C LEU A 566 -0.28 19.68 50.79
N ASP A 567 -0.29 18.69 51.70
CA ASP A 567 -1.31 17.65 51.72
C ASP A 567 -2.69 18.20 52.15
N THR A 568 -3.69 17.32 52.25
CA THR A 568 -5.04 17.72 52.66
C THR A 568 -5.14 18.23 54.10
N SER A 569 -4.15 17.92 54.94
CA SER A 569 -4.04 18.43 56.31
C SER A 569 -3.28 19.76 56.39
N GLY A 570 -2.62 20.19 55.29
CA GLY A 570 -1.74 21.35 55.24
C GLY A 570 -0.30 21.05 55.64
N ALA A 571 0.08 19.77 55.80
CA ALA A 571 1.44 19.35 56.06
C ALA A 571 2.26 19.37 54.76
N LEU A 572 3.55 19.71 54.88
CA LEU A 572 4.45 19.70 53.74
C LEU A 572 4.78 18.25 53.35
N ALA A 573 4.50 17.87 52.12
CA ALA A 573 4.74 16.54 51.57
C ALA A 573 5.71 16.60 50.40
N PHE A 574 6.55 15.57 50.28
CA PHE A 574 7.54 15.42 49.22
C PHE A 574 7.33 14.08 48.55
N ARG A 575 7.08 14.08 47.24
CA ARG A 575 6.77 12.88 46.47
C ARG A 575 7.69 12.77 45.27
N ALA A 576 8.24 11.58 45.02
CA ALA A 576 8.94 11.31 43.76
C ALA A 576 7.98 11.47 42.58
N ASN A 577 8.43 12.03 41.46
CA ASN A 577 7.56 12.15 40.29
C ASN A 577 7.39 10.80 39.56
N THR A 578 8.32 9.87 39.79
CA THR A 578 8.35 8.53 39.20
C THR A 578 7.85 7.45 40.19
N TYR A 579 7.11 6.45 39.68
CA TYR A 579 6.63 5.29 40.45
C TYR A 579 7.71 4.20 40.52
N GLY A 580 7.66 3.35 41.55
CA GLY A 580 8.42 2.11 41.62
C GLY A 580 9.21 1.93 42.92
N GLY A 581 9.63 0.69 43.17
CA GLY A 581 10.43 0.27 44.33
C GLY A 581 11.84 0.86 44.35
N ASP A 582 12.38 1.19 43.17
CA ASP A 582 13.68 1.83 43.04
C ASP A 582 13.72 3.26 43.60
N TYR A 583 12.57 3.93 43.75
CA TYR A 583 12.53 5.33 44.18
C TYR A 583 12.26 5.43 45.68
N ALA A 584 13.10 6.16 46.40
CA ALA A 584 12.88 6.50 47.80
C ALA A 584 13.08 7.99 48.03
N VAL A 585 12.17 8.61 48.80
CA VAL A 585 12.27 10.00 49.23
C VAL A 585 12.69 10.01 50.68
N ARG A 586 13.57 10.94 51.03
CA ARG A 586 14.08 11.15 52.39
C ARG A 586 14.00 12.62 52.74
N ILE A 587 13.61 12.93 53.96
CA ILE A 587 13.56 14.31 54.46
C ILE A 587 14.17 14.44 55.86
N SER A 588 14.75 15.61 56.14
CA SER A 588 15.16 16.03 57.48
C SER A 588 15.28 17.55 57.55
N SER A 589 15.08 18.14 58.73
CA SER A 589 15.27 19.57 58.99
C SER A 589 16.35 19.79 60.05
N ASP A 590 16.95 20.98 60.09
CA ASP A 590 17.80 21.41 61.20
C ASP A 590 16.97 21.87 62.43
N GLN A 591 15.65 22.06 62.28
CA GLN A 591 14.72 22.43 63.34
C GLN A 591 13.79 21.26 63.73
N ALA A 592 13.45 21.18 65.01
CA ALA A 592 12.47 20.20 65.51
C ALA A 592 11.05 20.63 65.14
N SER A 593 10.14 19.67 64.94
CA SER A 593 8.73 19.98 64.69
C SER A 593 8.13 20.78 65.85
N GLY A 594 7.38 21.83 65.52
CA GLY A 594 6.79 22.75 66.49
C GLY A 594 6.26 24.03 65.84
N PRO A 595 5.62 24.92 66.64
CA PRO A 595 5.06 26.16 66.14
C PRO A 595 6.08 27.01 65.38
N GLY A 596 5.69 27.55 64.23
CA GLY A 596 6.53 28.38 63.37
C GLY A 596 7.65 27.65 62.64
N THR A 597 7.48 26.36 62.30
CA THR A 597 8.44 25.55 61.50
C THR A 597 7.76 24.91 60.29
N THR A 598 8.54 24.28 59.41
CA THR A 598 8.01 23.42 58.32
C THR A 598 7.35 22.14 58.82
N ASN A 599 7.58 21.78 60.09
CA ASN A 599 7.15 20.52 60.70
C ASN A 599 7.68 19.23 60.01
N VAL A 600 8.75 19.34 59.23
CA VAL A 600 9.53 18.20 58.71
C VAL A 600 10.24 17.46 59.86
N GLY A 601 10.88 18.21 60.74
CA GLY A 601 11.54 17.72 61.95
C GLY A 601 12.97 17.20 61.75
N VAL A 602 13.73 17.12 62.85
CA VAL A 602 15.15 16.72 62.84
C VAL A 602 15.40 15.23 62.57
N ALA A 603 14.39 14.39 62.73
CA ALA A 603 14.53 12.96 62.48
C ALA A 603 14.55 12.70 60.96
N VAL A 604 15.56 11.98 60.49
CA VAL A 604 15.58 11.50 59.10
C VAL A 604 14.42 10.53 58.91
N ARG A 605 13.53 10.85 57.99
CA ARG A 605 12.40 10.01 57.61
C ARG A 605 12.50 9.70 56.13
N SER A 606 12.17 8.47 55.77
CA SER A 606 12.16 8.03 54.39
C SER A 606 10.99 7.12 54.11
N ASP A 607 10.55 7.13 52.86
CA ASP A 607 9.56 6.22 52.31
C ASP A 607 10.04 5.75 50.94
N THR A 608 9.68 4.53 50.56
CA THR A 608 10.05 3.91 49.29
C THR A 608 8.77 3.58 48.54
N GLY A 609 8.75 3.82 47.23
CA GLY A 609 7.64 3.39 46.38
C GLY A 609 7.54 1.87 46.32
N THR A 610 6.54 1.37 45.60
CA THR A 610 6.38 -0.06 45.32
C THR A 610 6.28 -0.29 43.83
N ASP A 611 6.83 -1.40 43.37
CA ASP A 611 6.63 -1.87 42.00
C ASP A 611 5.26 -2.50 41.82
N LEU A 612 4.79 -2.46 40.57
CA LEU A 612 3.62 -3.19 40.13
C LEU A 612 3.91 -4.70 40.24
N GLU A 613 3.00 -5.49 40.81
CA GLU A 613 3.01 -6.95 40.70
C GLU A 613 1.65 -7.44 40.26
N GLY A 614 1.62 -8.48 39.42
CA GLY A 614 0.36 -9.06 38.98
C GLY A 614 0.50 -10.43 38.34
N THR A 615 -0.64 -11.01 38.00
CA THR A 615 -0.75 -12.29 37.32
C THR A 615 -1.58 -12.17 36.05
N ILE A 616 -1.26 -13.00 35.07
CA ILE A 616 -2.09 -13.21 33.88
C ILE A 616 -2.41 -14.71 33.83
N GLY A 617 -3.70 -15.05 33.81
CA GLY A 617 -4.16 -16.43 33.84
C GLY A 617 -3.80 -17.18 35.12
N GLY A 618 -3.72 -16.46 36.26
CA GLY A 618 -3.31 -17.00 37.55
C GLY A 618 -1.82 -17.36 37.65
N ARG A 619 -1.00 -16.93 36.69
CA ARG A 619 0.47 -17.10 36.72
C ARG A 619 1.15 -15.74 36.88
N PRO A 620 2.23 -15.63 37.67
CA PRO A 620 3.00 -14.39 37.77
C PRO A 620 3.35 -13.83 36.38
N ALA A 621 3.20 -12.52 36.24
CA ALA A 621 3.57 -11.78 35.06
C ALA A 621 4.80 -10.91 35.37
N ARG A 622 5.69 -10.76 34.39
CA ARG A 622 6.86 -9.90 34.49
C ARG A 622 6.49 -8.46 34.19
N VAL A 623 7.05 -7.54 34.96
CA VAL A 623 6.92 -6.09 34.75
C VAL A 623 8.04 -5.61 33.82
N LEU A 624 7.73 -4.77 32.83
CA LEU A 624 8.71 -4.28 31.85
C LEU A 624 9.26 -2.89 32.19
N ASP A 625 8.38 -1.95 32.50
CA ASP A 625 8.65 -0.52 32.64
C ASP A 625 7.78 0.15 33.73
N GLY A 626 7.28 -0.66 34.67
CA GLY A 626 6.44 -0.21 35.78
C GLY A 626 4.95 -0.07 35.47
N THR A 627 4.51 -0.02 34.20
CA THR A 627 3.08 -0.07 33.82
C THR A 627 2.68 -1.34 33.09
N HIS A 628 3.61 -1.95 32.35
CA HIS A 628 3.31 -3.11 31.53
C HIS A 628 3.50 -4.42 32.32
N LEU A 629 2.44 -5.23 32.38
CA LEU A 629 2.51 -6.63 32.77
C LEU A 629 2.60 -7.50 31.53
N LYS A 630 3.60 -8.37 31.49
CA LYS A 630 3.82 -9.32 30.41
C LYS A 630 3.85 -10.75 30.94
N GLY A 631 3.08 -11.64 30.32
CA GLY A 631 3.05 -13.04 30.70
C GLY A 631 4.41 -13.73 30.47
N ASP A 632 4.82 -14.52 31.46
CA ASP A 632 6.12 -15.19 31.51
C ASP A 632 6.29 -16.31 30.48
N ASN A 633 7.54 -16.61 30.16
CA ASN A 633 7.92 -17.63 29.19
C ASN A 633 7.57 -19.05 29.68
N GLY A 634 7.23 -19.93 28.73
CA GLY A 634 6.92 -21.34 28.98
C GLY A 634 5.48 -21.61 29.41
N TYR A 635 4.62 -20.59 29.37
CA TYR A 635 3.21 -20.68 29.74
C TYR A 635 2.28 -20.27 28.62
N ALA A 636 1.01 -20.66 28.72
CA ALA A 636 -0.04 -20.28 27.78
C ALA A 636 -0.21 -18.76 27.63
N THR A 637 0.21 -18.00 28.64
CA THR A 637 0.15 -16.53 28.68
C THR A 637 1.40 -15.84 28.15
N GLU A 638 2.38 -16.61 27.64
CA GLU A 638 3.67 -16.09 27.19
C GLU A 638 3.48 -14.98 26.15
N GLY A 639 4.08 -13.82 26.44
CA GLY A 639 4.10 -12.69 25.52
C GLY A 639 2.78 -11.93 25.39
N ILE A 640 1.75 -12.26 26.18
CA ILE A 640 0.59 -11.39 26.39
C ILE A 640 1.04 -10.18 27.20
N GLU A 641 0.83 -8.98 26.68
CA GLU A 641 1.25 -7.73 27.30
C GLU A 641 0.05 -6.79 27.48
N VAL A 642 -0.08 -6.27 28.70
CA VAL A 642 -1.17 -5.36 29.09
C VAL A 642 -0.60 -4.17 29.86
N ILE A 643 -1.19 -3.00 29.67
CA ILE A 643 -0.90 -1.80 30.47
C ILE A 643 -1.91 -1.72 31.61
N ILE A 644 -1.38 -1.50 32.80
CA ILE A 644 -2.16 -1.35 34.03
C ILE A 644 -2.27 0.14 34.39
N PRO A 645 -3.48 0.65 34.69
CA PRO A 645 -3.66 2.00 35.21
C PRO A 645 -3.00 2.22 36.57
N ASP A 646 -2.80 3.47 36.94
CA ASP A 646 -2.27 3.84 38.25
C ASP A 646 -3.25 3.49 39.39
N ASP A 647 -2.71 3.22 40.57
CA ASP A 647 -3.45 2.96 41.82
C ASP A 647 -4.49 1.82 41.77
N THR A 648 -4.44 0.96 40.74
CA THR A 648 -5.31 -0.21 40.62
C THR A 648 -4.73 -1.45 41.29
N SER A 649 -5.58 -2.18 42.04
CA SER A 649 -5.27 -3.49 42.61
C SER A 649 -6.48 -4.43 42.51
N GLY A 650 -6.23 -5.75 42.57
CA GLY A 650 -7.25 -6.79 42.46
C GLY A 650 -7.52 -7.22 41.01
N SER A 651 -8.66 -7.89 40.79
CA SER A 651 -9.05 -8.39 39.47
C SER A 651 -9.44 -7.22 38.56
N LEU A 652 -8.72 -7.09 37.44
CA LEU A 652 -8.93 -6.03 36.46
C LEU A 652 -9.76 -6.50 35.26
N GLY A 653 -10.24 -7.73 35.24
CA GLY A 653 -11.02 -8.30 34.13
C GLY A 653 -10.25 -9.38 33.38
N ARG A 654 -10.64 -9.63 32.12
CA ARG A 654 -10.08 -10.75 31.33
C ARG A 654 -9.57 -10.30 29.98
N VAL A 655 -8.50 -10.93 29.51
CA VAL A 655 -8.00 -10.82 28.14
C VAL A 655 -8.31 -12.11 27.39
N ARG A 656 -8.81 -11.99 26.17
CA ARG A 656 -9.06 -13.10 25.27
C ARG A 656 -8.03 -13.09 24.17
N ILE A 657 -7.40 -14.24 23.95
CA ILE A 657 -6.50 -14.51 22.83
C ILE A 657 -7.18 -15.53 21.93
N ALA A 658 -7.16 -15.29 20.63
CA ALA A 658 -7.68 -16.22 19.64
C ALA A 658 -6.76 -16.28 18.41
N ASP A 659 -6.71 -17.46 17.80
CA ASP A 659 -5.92 -17.71 16.60
C ASP A 659 -6.85 -17.91 15.41
N GLY A 660 -6.86 -16.93 14.51
CA GLY A 660 -7.49 -17.08 13.21
C GLY A 660 -6.77 -18.08 12.31
N VAL A 661 -7.22 -18.14 11.06
CA VAL A 661 -6.64 -19.01 10.03
C VAL A 661 -5.16 -18.72 9.80
N GLY A 662 -4.76 -17.46 9.91
CA GLY A 662 -3.40 -16.99 9.67
C GLY A 662 -2.36 -17.48 10.68
N GLU A 663 -2.77 -17.99 11.83
CA GLU A 663 -1.86 -18.59 12.83
C GLU A 663 -2.14 -20.08 13.04
N SER A 664 -3.42 -20.46 13.16
CA SER A 664 -3.81 -21.84 13.46
C SER A 664 -3.35 -22.83 12.39
N LEU A 665 -3.54 -22.51 11.10
CA LEU A 665 -3.17 -23.44 10.03
C LEU A 665 -1.64 -23.55 9.85
N PRO A 666 -0.87 -22.44 9.84
CA PRO A 666 0.59 -22.51 9.87
C PRO A 666 1.15 -23.36 11.00
N SER A 667 0.60 -23.23 12.22
CA SER A 667 1.00 -24.03 13.37
C SER A 667 0.78 -25.54 13.15
N ILE A 668 -0.37 -25.93 12.59
CA ILE A 668 -0.65 -27.33 12.20
C ILE A 668 0.38 -27.82 11.17
N ILE A 669 0.61 -27.04 10.11
CA ILE A 669 1.56 -27.40 9.05
C ILE A 669 2.99 -27.52 9.59
N ASP A 670 3.39 -26.64 10.52
CA ASP A 670 4.70 -26.69 11.16
C ASP A 670 4.86 -27.92 12.04
N SER A 671 3.82 -28.30 12.79
CA SER A 671 3.81 -29.52 13.59
C SER A 671 3.99 -30.79 12.74
N LEU A 672 3.51 -30.76 11.50
CA LEU A 672 3.64 -31.86 10.54
C LEU A 672 5.01 -31.90 9.85
N SER A 673 5.59 -30.73 9.56
CA SER A 673 6.74 -30.58 8.65
C SER A 673 8.09 -30.31 9.33
N THR A 674 8.12 -29.83 10.58
CA THR A 674 9.37 -29.40 11.24
C THR A 674 9.90 -30.42 12.26
N GLY A 675 11.23 -30.53 12.38
CA GLY A 675 11.95 -31.23 13.45
C GLY A 675 11.60 -32.70 13.67
N ARG A 676 10.50 -32.96 14.38
CA ARG A 676 9.96 -34.30 14.71
C ARG A 676 8.60 -34.59 14.05
N GLY A 677 8.13 -33.71 13.18
CA GLY A 677 6.87 -33.85 12.47
C GLY A 677 6.83 -35.12 11.62
N ILE A 678 5.62 -35.64 11.39
CA ILE A 678 5.43 -36.93 10.70
C ILE A 678 5.98 -36.90 9.26
N LEU A 679 5.90 -35.76 8.57
CA LEU A 679 6.43 -35.63 7.22
C LEU A 679 7.95 -35.60 7.22
N ALA A 680 8.56 -34.80 8.11
CA ALA A 680 10.02 -34.78 8.27
C ALA A 680 10.56 -36.18 8.58
N SER A 681 9.93 -36.89 9.53
CA SER A 681 10.32 -38.24 9.90
C SER A 681 10.19 -39.24 8.75
N ARG A 682 9.12 -39.14 7.94
CA ARG A 682 8.94 -40.01 6.76
C ARG A 682 9.98 -39.73 5.68
N THR A 683 10.25 -38.47 5.36
CA THR A 683 11.26 -38.09 4.38
C THR A 683 12.65 -38.57 4.81
N SER A 684 13.05 -38.32 6.06
CA SER A 684 14.34 -38.83 6.58
C SER A 684 14.42 -40.36 6.57
N GLY A 685 13.30 -41.05 6.81
CA GLY A 685 13.22 -42.50 6.71
C GLY A 685 13.38 -43.03 5.29
N ILE A 686 12.86 -42.32 4.28
CA ILE A 686 13.04 -42.64 2.86
C ILE A 686 14.50 -42.39 2.44
N ASP A 687 15.07 -41.25 2.81
CA ASP A 687 16.47 -40.91 2.53
C ASP A 687 17.42 -41.98 3.07
N ALA A 688 17.21 -42.41 4.33
CA ALA A 688 18.01 -43.49 4.93
C ALA A 688 17.88 -44.83 4.19
N ARG A 689 16.70 -45.15 3.65
CA ARG A 689 16.50 -46.38 2.84
C ARG A 689 17.21 -46.29 1.50
N ILE A 690 17.17 -45.15 0.84
CA ILE A 690 17.90 -44.91 -0.41
C ILE A 690 19.39 -45.13 -0.17
N THR A 691 19.96 -44.45 0.84
CA THR A 691 21.37 -44.63 1.21
C THR A 691 21.71 -46.10 1.51
N GLN A 692 20.87 -46.81 2.26
CA GLN A 692 21.09 -48.23 2.56
C GLN A 692 21.06 -49.11 1.29
N LEU A 693 20.18 -48.80 0.32
CA LEU A 693 20.09 -49.50 -0.95
C LEU A 693 21.31 -49.22 -1.85
N GLU A 694 21.78 -47.97 -1.90
CA GLU A 694 23.01 -47.58 -2.61
C GLU A 694 24.23 -48.32 -2.06
N GLU A 695 24.35 -48.41 -0.74
CA GLU A 695 25.41 -49.19 -0.12
C GLU A 695 25.29 -50.69 -0.44
N ASN A 696 24.07 -51.24 -0.51
CA ASN A 696 23.85 -52.63 -0.90
C ASN A 696 24.28 -52.88 -2.34
N ILE A 697 23.99 -51.95 -3.26
CA ILE A 697 24.47 -51.98 -4.64
C ILE A 697 26.00 -52.00 -4.66
N SER A 698 26.65 -51.05 -3.98
CA SER A 698 28.11 -50.97 -3.94
C SER A 698 28.76 -52.24 -3.36
N ARG A 699 28.14 -52.86 -2.35
CA ARG A 699 28.59 -54.16 -1.83
C ARG A 699 28.42 -55.29 -2.85
N GLN A 700 27.29 -55.33 -3.54
CA GLN A 700 27.01 -56.37 -4.53
C GLN A 700 27.90 -56.22 -5.78
N GLU A 701 28.13 -55.01 -6.27
CA GLU A 701 29.03 -54.73 -7.40
C GLU A 701 30.47 -55.16 -7.09
N ARG A 702 30.98 -54.87 -5.88
CA ARG A 702 32.28 -55.36 -5.43
C ARG A 702 32.35 -56.88 -5.41
N ARG A 703 31.28 -57.56 -5.00
CA ARG A 703 31.19 -59.03 -4.99
C ARG A 703 31.18 -59.57 -6.42
N THR A 704 30.37 -58.99 -7.32
CA THR A 704 30.32 -59.37 -8.72
C THR A 704 31.68 -59.24 -9.39
N ALA A 705 32.42 -58.15 -9.14
CA ALA A 705 33.77 -57.95 -9.65
C ALA A 705 34.76 -59.03 -9.18
N GLN A 706 34.70 -59.43 -7.90
CA GLN A 706 35.53 -60.52 -7.37
C GLN A 706 35.16 -61.90 -7.96
N VAL A 707 33.87 -62.13 -8.23
CA VAL A 707 33.40 -63.35 -8.89
C VAL A 707 33.87 -63.39 -10.34
N GLU A 708 33.75 -62.28 -11.07
CA GLU A 708 34.27 -62.15 -12.43
C GLU A 708 35.76 -62.49 -12.49
N GLU A 709 36.57 -61.89 -11.61
CA GLU A 709 38.02 -62.14 -11.59
C GLU A 709 38.33 -63.61 -11.32
N ARG A 710 37.61 -64.24 -10.39
CA ARG A 710 37.75 -65.66 -10.07
C ARG A 710 37.37 -66.55 -11.24
N LEU A 711 36.24 -66.28 -11.90
CA LEU A 711 35.78 -67.02 -13.06
C LEU A 711 36.78 -66.89 -14.20
N ARG A 712 37.26 -65.68 -14.50
CA ARG A 712 38.31 -65.45 -15.51
C ARG A 712 39.56 -66.28 -15.22
N ARG A 713 40.05 -66.32 -13.97
CA ARG A 713 41.19 -67.16 -13.58
C ARG A 713 40.92 -68.65 -13.74
N GLN A 714 39.74 -69.14 -13.35
CA GLN A 714 39.36 -70.54 -13.48
C GLN A 714 39.28 -70.99 -14.95
N PHE A 715 38.64 -70.19 -15.80
CA PHE A 715 38.55 -70.48 -17.24
C PHE A 715 39.91 -70.38 -17.93
N THR A 716 40.76 -69.43 -17.54
CA THR A 716 42.15 -69.35 -18.03
C THR A 716 42.93 -70.62 -17.70
N ASN A 717 42.86 -71.09 -16.44
CA ASN A 717 43.55 -72.31 -16.01
C ASN A 717 43.01 -73.57 -16.69
N LEU A 718 41.70 -73.62 -16.92
CA LEU A 718 41.04 -74.71 -17.64
C LEU A 718 41.50 -74.74 -19.11
N GLU A 719 41.62 -73.60 -19.77
CA GLU A 719 42.12 -73.50 -21.14
C GLU A 719 43.59 -73.92 -21.25
N VAL A 720 44.44 -73.49 -20.31
CA VAL A 720 45.84 -73.95 -20.23
C VAL A 720 45.92 -75.46 -20.03
N THR A 721 45.04 -76.04 -19.19
CA THR A 721 45.02 -77.48 -18.93
C THR A 721 44.51 -78.27 -20.13
N LEU A 722 43.47 -77.79 -20.81
CA LEU A 722 42.95 -78.39 -22.04
C LEU A 722 43.96 -78.30 -23.19
N GLY A 723 44.65 -77.16 -23.34
CA GLY A 723 45.73 -77.02 -24.31
C GLY A 723 46.87 -78.01 -24.07
N LYS A 724 47.25 -78.25 -22.79
CA LYS A 724 48.21 -79.29 -22.42
C LYS A 724 47.70 -80.69 -22.75
N LEU A 725 46.44 -81.01 -22.44
CA LEU A 725 45.83 -82.30 -22.73
C LEU A 725 45.70 -82.55 -24.24
N GLN A 726 45.39 -81.53 -25.03
CA GLN A 726 45.40 -81.62 -26.50
C GLN A 726 46.81 -81.87 -27.02
N SER A 727 47.81 -81.11 -26.55
CA SER A 727 49.21 -81.36 -26.94
C SER A 727 49.69 -82.77 -26.55
N LEU A 728 49.21 -83.31 -25.43
CA LEU A 728 49.52 -84.65 -24.97
C LEU A 728 48.75 -85.72 -25.78
N GLY A 729 47.50 -85.43 -26.16
CA GLY A 729 46.72 -86.25 -27.08
C GLY A 729 47.32 -86.29 -28.48
N ASP A 730 47.81 -85.16 -28.99
CA ASP A 730 48.53 -85.05 -30.26
C ASP A 730 49.86 -85.82 -30.17
N TYR A 731 50.59 -85.71 -29.06
CA TYR A 731 51.82 -86.47 -28.80
C TYR A 731 51.57 -87.98 -28.76
N VAL A 732 50.55 -88.42 -28.02
CA VAL A 732 50.14 -89.84 -27.94
C VAL A 732 49.66 -90.33 -29.30
N SER A 733 48.91 -89.51 -30.05
CA SER A 733 48.46 -89.83 -31.41
C SER A 733 49.63 -89.95 -32.38
N GLN A 734 50.64 -89.07 -32.28
CA GLN A 734 51.89 -89.17 -33.05
C GLN A 734 52.69 -90.43 -32.68
N GLN A 735 52.76 -90.79 -31.39
CA GLN A 735 53.41 -92.04 -30.97
C GLN A 735 52.64 -93.29 -31.43
N LEU A 736 51.30 -93.28 -31.37
CA LEU A 736 50.46 -94.35 -31.90
C LEU A 736 50.56 -94.48 -33.43
N ALA A 737 50.64 -93.36 -34.14
CA ALA A 737 50.89 -93.34 -35.58
C ALA A 737 52.30 -93.87 -35.92
N ALA A 738 53.30 -93.64 -35.06
CA ALA A 738 54.63 -94.21 -35.18
C ALA A 738 54.70 -95.72 -34.80
N LEU A 739 53.77 -96.20 -33.98
CA LEU A 739 53.60 -97.61 -33.59
C LEU A 739 52.67 -98.40 -34.53
N ALA A 740 51.93 -97.74 -35.42
CA ALA A 740 51.17 -98.41 -36.46
C ALA A 740 52.14 -99.09 -37.45
N PRO A 741 51.97 -100.39 -37.74
CA PRO A 741 52.88 -101.10 -38.63
C PRO A 741 52.86 -100.46 -40.02
N ALA A 742 54.06 -100.14 -40.52
CA ALA A 742 54.23 -99.75 -41.91
C ALA A 742 53.61 -100.81 -42.83
N LYS A 743 52.50 -100.47 -43.50
CA LYS A 743 52.06 -101.24 -44.66
C LYS A 743 53.16 -101.16 -45.70
N LYS A 744 53.95 -102.23 -45.81
CA LYS A 744 54.67 -102.56 -47.05
C LYS A 744 53.62 -102.75 -48.14
N LYS A 745 53.79 -101.98 -49.22
CA LYS A 745 53.21 -102.08 -50.57
C LYS A 745 52.00 -102.97 -50.77
#